data_AF-A0A077LST5-F1
#
_entry.id   AF-A0A077LST5-F1
#
_cell.length_a   1.000
_cell.length_b   1.000
_cell.length_c   1.000
_cell.angle_alpha   90.00
_cell.angle_beta   90.00
_cell.angle_gamma   90.00
#
_symmetry.space_group_name_H-M   'P 1'
#
loop_
_entity.id
_entity.type
_entity.pdbx_description
1 polymer ?
#
loop_
_entity_poly.entity_id
_entity_poly.type
_entity_poly.pdbx_seq_one_letter_code
_entity_poly.pdbx_strand_id
1 'polypeptide(L)'
;MTDDAVAPGRPDRDRPWVMRTYAGHSSATASNALYRTNLAKGQTGLSVAFDLPTQTGYDPDHPLSRGEVGKVGVPISHVGDMRALFDGIPLERMNTSMTINATAMWLLALYQVVAEEQAEAAGRDPVEAVRALTGTTQNDIIKEYLSRGTYIFPPGPSLRLITDMIAYTVSEIPRWNPTNICSYHLQEAGATPVQEIAYAMSTAIAVLDAVRDAGAVPPERFGEVVQRISFFVNAGVRFVEEMCKLRAFVALWDELTRERYGVTDPRQRRFRYGVQVNSLGLTEAQPENNVQRIVLEMLAVTLSKDARARAVQLPAWNEALGLPRPWDQQWSLRMQQVLAYESDLLEYDDLFEGSVVVERKVASLVEGAKAEMARVAELGGAVAAVESGYMKSALVASHALRRQRIESGEDVVVGVNRFETTEPNPLTADLTTAIQTVDPGVEAAAAEAVRAWREERDADPGRRDRAAAALSRLVVDARSGVNLMPASLECARAGVTTGEWTGALRSVFGEYRAPTGVSGSVGAASAEAGELAVVREAVRRTGEELGHRLRVLVAKPGLDGHSNGAEQIAVRARDAGFEVIYQGIRLTPEQIVGAAVAEDVHLVGISILSGSHMELVPEILDGLRAAGLDDVPVIVGGIIPEADAVALRRLGVAEVFTPKDFGLNEIMARFVGIIRAAHDLPPLAAPAVTSA
;
A
#
# COMPACT_ATOMS: atom_id res chain seq x y z
N MET A 1 -34.08 -47.29 36.53
CA MET A 1 -33.85 -45.84 36.63
C MET A 1 -32.75 -45.53 35.64
N THR A 2 -33.14 -45.08 34.45
CA THR A 2 -32.23 -44.67 33.38
C THR A 2 -32.00 -43.18 33.53
N ASP A 3 -30.76 -42.80 33.83
CA ASP A 3 -30.28 -41.42 33.81
C ASP A 3 -30.24 -40.96 32.35
N ASP A 4 -31.17 -40.09 31.97
CA ASP A 4 -31.09 -39.30 30.74
C ASP A 4 -30.04 -38.20 30.97
N ALA A 5 -28.79 -38.53 30.66
CA ALA A 5 -27.72 -37.55 30.58
C ALA A 5 -28.05 -36.55 29.46
N VAL A 6 -28.57 -35.39 29.84
CA VAL A 6 -28.73 -34.22 28.98
C VAL A 6 -27.36 -33.91 28.39
N ALA A 7 -27.21 -34.09 27.07
CA ALA A 7 -25.99 -33.71 26.38
C ALA A 7 -25.68 -32.23 26.69
N PRO A 8 -24.46 -31.89 27.14
CA PRO A 8 -24.12 -30.50 27.43
C PRO A 8 -24.32 -29.65 26.18
N GLY A 9 -25.11 -28.59 26.30
CA GLY A 9 -25.31 -27.62 25.21
C GLY A 9 -23.97 -27.02 24.78
N ARG A 10 -23.84 -26.68 23.49
CA ARG A 10 -22.62 -26.03 22.98
C ARG A 10 -22.37 -24.69 23.69
N PRO A 11 -21.10 -24.33 23.97
CA PRO A 11 -20.75 -23.04 24.58
C PRO A 11 -21.26 -21.84 23.77
N ASP A 12 -21.41 -20.69 24.44
CA ASP A 12 -21.69 -19.42 23.78
C ASP A 12 -20.49 -19.01 22.91
N ARG A 13 -20.73 -18.85 21.61
CA ARG A 13 -19.72 -18.59 20.60
C ARG A 13 -19.47 -17.09 20.39
N ASP A 14 -18.20 -16.69 20.33
CA ASP A 14 -17.79 -15.34 19.93
C ASP A 14 -18.28 -14.99 18.51
N ARG A 15 -18.62 -13.71 18.30
CA ARG A 15 -18.88 -13.22 16.94
C ARG A 15 -17.61 -13.33 16.10
N PRO A 16 -17.68 -13.85 14.86
CA PRO A 16 -16.52 -13.88 13.97
C PRO A 16 -16.07 -12.46 13.61
N TRP A 17 -14.83 -12.37 13.13
CA TRP A 17 -14.31 -11.14 12.54
C TRP A 17 -15.12 -10.73 11.29
N VAL A 18 -14.98 -9.47 10.91
CA VAL A 18 -15.53 -8.98 9.63
C VAL A 18 -14.73 -9.61 8.50
N MET A 19 -15.40 -10.35 7.62
CA MET A 19 -14.80 -10.99 6.45
C MET A 19 -14.86 -9.99 5.30
N ARG A 20 -13.68 -9.54 4.83
CA ARG A 20 -13.55 -8.59 3.73
C ARG A 20 -12.79 -9.23 2.58
N THR A 21 -13.20 -8.92 1.36
CA THR A 21 -12.37 -9.11 0.16
C THR A 21 -11.96 -7.74 -0.35
N TYR A 22 -10.69 -7.56 -0.68
CA TYR A 22 -10.26 -6.37 -1.39
C TYR A 22 -10.86 -6.41 -2.80
N ALA A 23 -11.62 -5.40 -3.17
CA ALA A 23 -12.31 -5.38 -4.44
C ALA A 23 -12.51 -3.95 -4.95
N GLY A 24 -12.43 -3.79 -6.27
CA GLY A 24 -12.61 -2.52 -6.96
C GLY A 24 -11.55 -2.37 -8.04
N HIS A 25 -11.98 -2.28 -9.28
CA HIS A 25 -11.15 -2.00 -10.45
C HIS A 25 -12.06 -1.55 -11.59
N SER A 26 -11.46 -1.08 -12.68
CA SER A 26 -12.14 -0.61 -13.88
C SER A 26 -13.03 0.63 -13.64
N SER A 27 -14.29 0.46 -13.25
CA SER A 27 -15.23 1.57 -13.08
C SER A 27 -16.06 1.44 -11.80
N ALA A 28 -16.66 2.54 -11.35
CA ALA A 28 -17.54 2.55 -10.19
C ALA A 28 -18.73 1.58 -10.33
N THR A 29 -19.33 1.51 -11.52
CA THR A 29 -20.44 0.59 -11.80
C THR A 29 -19.99 -0.88 -11.77
N ALA A 30 -18.84 -1.20 -12.36
CA ALA A 30 -18.30 -2.57 -12.32
C ALA A 30 -17.95 -3.00 -10.88
N SER A 31 -17.36 -2.08 -10.11
CA SER A 31 -17.02 -2.29 -8.71
C SER A 31 -18.28 -2.49 -7.84
N ASN A 32 -19.34 -1.73 -8.08
CA ASN A 32 -20.64 -1.93 -7.42
C ASN A 32 -21.21 -3.33 -7.68
N ALA A 33 -21.21 -3.80 -8.93
CA ALA A 33 -21.69 -5.14 -9.28
C ALA A 33 -20.90 -6.24 -8.55
N LEU A 34 -19.57 -6.07 -8.43
CA LEU A 34 -18.71 -6.96 -7.67
C LEU A 34 -19.04 -6.94 -6.16
N TYR A 35 -19.24 -5.76 -5.57
CA TYR A 35 -19.64 -5.63 -4.16
C TYR A 35 -20.96 -6.34 -3.87
N ARG A 36 -21.98 -6.12 -4.69
CA ARG A 36 -23.28 -6.78 -4.55
C ARG A 36 -23.17 -8.30 -4.66
N THR A 37 -22.33 -8.78 -5.59
CA THR A 37 -22.06 -10.21 -5.77
C THR A 37 -21.39 -10.82 -4.53
N ASN A 38 -20.37 -10.17 -3.98
CA ASN A 38 -19.66 -10.72 -2.83
C ASN A 38 -20.47 -10.61 -1.53
N LEU A 39 -21.25 -9.55 -1.34
CA LEU A 39 -22.23 -9.45 -0.25
C LEU A 39 -23.23 -10.62 -0.29
N ALA A 40 -23.75 -10.97 -1.48
CA ALA A 40 -24.63 -12.12 -1.65
C ALA A 40 -23.96 -13.47 -1.34
N LYS A 41 -22.62 -13.54 -1.38
CA LYS A 41 -21.81 -14.74 -1.08
C LYS A 41 -21.35 -14.81 0.39
N GLY A 42 -21.77 -13.87 1.24
CA GLY A 42 -21.50 -13.86 2.67
C GLY A 42 -20.34 -12.95 3.12
N GLN A 43 -19.88 -12.02 2.27
CA GLN A 43 -19.02 -10.92 2.73
C GLN A 43 -19.82 -10.03 3.71
N THR A 44 -19.19 -9.59 4.81
CA THR A 44 -19.88 -8.86 5.89
C THR A 44 -19.46 -7.40 6.04
N GLY A 45 -18.45 -6.95 5.30
CA GLY A 45 -18.07 -5.53 5.22
C GLY A 45 -17.42 -5.22 3.88
N LEU A 46 -17.54 -3.97 3.42
CA LEU A 46 -16.97 -3.51 2.16
C LEU A 46 -15.54 -3.01 2.35
N SER A 47 -14.70 -3.22 1.35
CA SER A 47 -13.32 -2.72 1.29
C SER A 47 -13.10 -2.11 -0.08
N VAL A 48 -12.95 -0.80 -0.15
CA VAL A 48 -12.83 -0.04 -1.40
C VAL A 48 -11.36 0.21 -1.69
N ALA A 49 -10.92 -0.29 -2.85
CA ALA A 49 -9.63 -0.01 -3.46
C ALA A 49 -9.80 1.12 -4.50
N PHE A 50 -9.06 2.22 -4.36
CA PHE A 50 -9.10 3.33 -5.31
C PHE A 50 -7.92 3.26 -6.27
N ASP A 51 -8.07 3.79 -7.49
CA ASP A 51 -6.95 3.86 -8.43
C ASP A 51 -5.90 4.89 -7.98
N LEU A 52 -4.72 4.86 -8.61
CA LEU A 52 -3.62 5.74 -8.24
C LEU A 52 -3.92 7.24 -8.48
N PRO A 53 -4.61 7.64 -9.57
CA PRO A 53 -5.09 9.00 -9.75
C PRO A 53 -5.94 9.49 -8.57
N THR A 54 -6.95 8.73 -8.15
CA THR A 54 -7.80 9.09 -7.00
C THR A 54 -7.00 9.20 -5.69
N GLN A 55 -6.07 8.26 -5.46
CA GLN A 55 -5.21 8.27 -4.29
C GLN A 55 -4.27 9.49 -4.23
N THR A 56 -3.79 9.92 -5.38
CA THR A 56 -2.85 11.05 -5.52
C THR A 56 -3.52 12.36 -5.94
N GLY A 57 -4.85 12.38 -5.97
CA GLY A 57 -5.67 13.58 -6.17
C GLY A 57 -5.58 14.16 -7.58
N TYR A 58 -5.55 13.30 -8.59
CA TYR A 58 -5.65 13.67 -10.00
C TYR A 58 -6.96 13.16 -10.59
N ASP A 59 -7.49 13.90 -11.57
CA ASP A 59 -8.61 13.43 -12.40
C ASP A 59 -8.09 12.49 -13.51
N PRO A 60 -8.96 11.62 -14.06
CA PRO A 60 -8.60 10.70 -15.14
C PRO A 60 -7.97 11.35 -16.39
N ASP A 61 -8.31 12.61 -16.69
CA ASP A 61 -7.80 13.31 -17.87
C ASP A 61 -6.51 14.12 -17.61
N HIS A 62 -5.96 14.04 -16.40
CA HIS A 62 -4.69 14.66 -16.07
C HIS A 62 -3.50 13.88 -16.69
N PRO A 63 -2.45 14.53 -17.22
CA PRO A 63 -1.33 13.84 -17.85
C PRO A 63 -0.65 12.76 -16.98
N LEU A 64 -0.51 13.01 -15.67
CA LEU A 64 0.06 12.03 -14.74
C LEU A 64 -0.84 10.80 -14.49
N SER A 65 -2.13 10.87 -14.83
CA SER A 65 -3.06 9.75 -14.66
C SER A 65 -2.93 8.70 -15.77
N ARG A 66 -2.21 9.02 -16.85
CA ARG A 66 -2.09 8.17 -18.04
C ARG A 66 -1.55 6.79 -17.70
N GLY A 67 -2.25 5.77 -18.16
CA GLY A 67 -1.94 4.36 -17.94
C GLY A 67 -2.27 3.86 -16.53
N GLU A 68 -2.86 4.68 -15.65
CA GLU A 68 -3.10 4.34 -14.24
C GLU A 68 -4.59 4.34 -13.86
N VAL A 69 -5.45 4.91 -14.71
CA VAL A 69 -6.89 5.07 -14.44
C VAL A 69 -7.57 3.70 -14.38
N GLY A 70 -8.21 3.41 -13.26
CA GLY A 70 -8.98 2.18 -13.09
C GLY A 70 -8.18 0.87 -13.08
N LYS A 71 -6.84 0.91 -13.14
CA LYS A 71 -5.99 -0.30 -13.21
C LYS A 71 -5.95 -1.07 -11.90
N VAL A 72 -5.59 -0.39 -10.82
CA VAL A 72 -5.36 -1.00 -9.49
C VAL A 72 -6.48 -0.72 -8.49
N GLY A 73 -7.56 -0.10 -8.94
CA GLY A 73 -8.65 0.36 -8.08
C GLY A 73 -9.75 1.04 -8.87
N VAL A 74 -10.80 1.48 -8.18
CA VAL A 74 -11.90 2.24 -8.79
C VAL A 74 -11.50 3.72 -8.96
N PRO A 75 -11.73 4.33 -10.14
CA PRO A 75 -11.59 5.78 -10.31
C PRO A 75 -12.77 6.50 -9.66
N ILE A 76 -12.51 7.49 -8.80
CA ILE A 76 -13.53 8.38 -8.22
C ILE A 76 -13.11 9.83 -8.46
N SER A 77 -13.72 10.43 -9.47
CA SER A 77 -13.42 11.80 -9.92
C SER A 77 -14.37 12.82 -9.32
N HIS A 78 -15.61 12.44 -9.00
CA HIS A 78 -16.62 13.33 -8.45
C HIS A 78 -17.71 12.57 -7.69
N VAL A 79 -18.66 13.28 -7.09
CA VAL A 79 -19.80 12.69 -6.35
C VAL A 79 -20.62 11.70 -7.18
N GLY A 80 -20.76 11.94 -8.49
CA GLY A 80 -21.43 10.99 -9.41
C GLY A 80 -20.82 9.58 -9.42
N ASP A 81 -19.49 9.45 -9.37
CA ASP A 81 -18.83 8.14 -9.32
C ASP A 81 -19.07 7.46 -7.98
N MET A 82 -19.06 8.24 -6.88
CA MET A 82 -19.38 7.73 -5.55
C MET A 82 -20.84 7.22 -5.48
N ARG A 83 -21.78 7.91 -6.14
CA ARG A 83 -23.17 7.45 -6.28
C ARG A 83 -23.22 6.12 -7.03
N ALA A 84 -22.54 6.02 -8.17
CA ALA A 84 -22.50 4.80 -8.97
C ALA A 84 -21.86 3.62 -8.20
N LEU A 85 -20.80 3.89 -7.42
CA LEU A 85 -20.12 2.87 -6.61
C LEU A 85 -21.04 2.24 -5.57
N PHE A 86 -21.96 3.02 -4.99
CA PHE A 86 -22.85 2.58 -3.92
C PHE A 86 -24.33 2.52 -4.32
N ASP A 87 -24.61 2.47 -5.62
CA ASP A 87 -25.97 2.30 -6.11
C ASP A 87 -26.60 1.00 -5.57
N GLY A 88 -27.81 1.12 -5.05
CA GLY A 88 -28.52 0.02 -4.39
C GLY A 88 -27.83 -0.58 -3.16
N ILE A 89 -26.84 0.09 -2.56
CA ILE A 89 -26.16 -0.30 -1.31
C ILE A 89 -26.46 0.76 -0.24
N PRO A 90 -27.24 0.45 0.81
CA PRO A 90 -27.62 1.44 1.82
C PRO A 90 -26.45 1.72 2.78
N LEU A 91 -25.80 2.88 2.62
CA LEU A 91 -24.52 3.19 3.28
C LEU A 91 -24.58 3.16 4.81
N GLU A 92 -25.68 3.60 5.41
CA GLU A 92 -25.89 3.60 6.87
C GLU A 92 -25.91 2.19 7.50
N ARG A 93 -26.14 1.14 6.69
CA ARG A 93 -26.23 -0.25 7.14
C ARG A 93 -24.94 -1.02 6.87
N MET A 94 -24.01 -0.42 6.14
CA MET A 94 -22.76 -1.05 5.76
C MET A 94 -21.65 -0.72 6.75
N ASN A 95 -20.66 -1.62 6.80
CA ASN A 95 -19.36 -1.35 7.39
C ASN A 95 -18.36 -1.19 6.24
N THR A 96 -18.04 0.05 5.89
CA THR A 96 -17.21 0.37 4.72
C THR A 96 -15.80 0.76 5.14
N SER A 97 -14.80 0.08 4.57
CA SER A 97 -13.39 0.44 4.69
C SER A 97 -12.94 1.10 3.40
N MET A 98 -12.34 2.28 3.50
CA MET A 98 -11.74 3.01 2.37
C MET A 98 -10.22 3.03 2.54
N THR A 99 -9.51 2.32 1.67
CA THR A 99 -8.03 2.31 1.64
C THR A 99 -7.56 3.56 0.90
N ILE A 100 -7.58 4.69 1.62
CA ILE A 100 -7.30 6.01 1.08
C ILE A 100 -6.59 6.88 2.12
N ASN A 101 -5.64 7.72 1.69
CA ASN A 101 -4.75 8.46 2.58
C ASN A 101 -4.75 9.96 2.27
N ALA A 102 -3.95 10.42 1.30
CA ALA A 102 -3.78 11.85 1.03
C ALA A 102 -5.10 12.57 0.69
N THR A 103 -6.02 11.88 0.02
CA THR A 103 -7.37 12.37 -0.32
C THR A 103 -8.46 11.83 0.63
N ALA A 104 -8.12 11.24 1.77
CA ALA A 104 -9.11 10.59 2.67
C ALA A 104 -10.25 11.53 3.11
N MET A 105 -9.93 12.78 3.43
CA MET A 105 -10.91 13.82 3.76
C MET A 105 -11.93 14.02 2.62
N TRP A 106 -11.43 14.11 1.39
CA TRP A 106 -12.25 14.30 0.20
C TRP A 106 -13.15 13.10 -0.07
N LEU A 107 -12.60 11.88 -0.02
CA LEU A 107 -13.40 10.67 -0.25
C LEU A 107 -14.45 10.45 0.86
N LEU A 108 -14.15 10.82 2.10
CA LEU A 108 -15.16 10.82 3.18
C LEU A 108 -16.25 11.86 2.93
N ALA A 109 -15.90 13.06 2.45
CA ALA A 109 -16.89 14.08 2.09
C ALA A 109 -17.83 13.59 0.96
N LEU A 110 -17.27 12.98 -0.09
CA LEU A 110 -18.07 12.37 -1.16
C LEU A 110 -18.98 11.26 -0.63
N TYR A 111 -18.44 10.36 0.20
CA TYR A 111 -19.19 9.26 0.81
C TYR A 111 -20.35 9.77 1.69
N GLN A 112 -20.10 10.80 2.49
CA GLN A 112 -21.12 11.41 3.34
C GLN A 112 -22.23 12.06 2.50
N VAL A 113 -21.88 12.82 1.46
CA VAL A 113 -22.89 13.45 0.59
C VAL A 113 -23.78 12.41 -0.08
N VAL A 114 -23.21 11.28 -0.54
CA VAL A 114 -24.02 10.18 -1.10
C VAL A 114 -24.92 9.54 -0.04
N ALA A 115 -24.47 9.42 1.22
CA ALA A 115 -25.31 8.92 2.30
C ALA A 115 -26.47 9.88 2.64
N GLU A 116 -26.21 11.19 2.63
CA GLU A 116 -27.23 12.23 2.80
C GLU A 116 -28.28 12.10 1.67
N GLU A 117 -27.85 12.02 0.42
CA GLU A 117 -28.74 11.86 -0.75
C GLU A 117 -29.57 10.56 -0.68
N GLN A 118 -28.97 9.44 -0.27
CA GLN A 118 -29.70 8.18 -0.06
C GLN A 118 -30.76 8.29 1.05
N ALA A 119 -30.48 9.06 2.11
CA ALA A 119 -31.43 9.29 3.19
C ALA A 119 -32.59 10.17 2.73
N GLU A 120 -32.30 11.28 2.04
CA GLU A 120 -33.31 12.19 1.48
C GLU A 120 -34.23 11.47 0.49
N ALA A 121 -33.65 10.69 -0.44
CA ALA A 121 -34.42 9.90 -1.41
C ALA A 121 -35.33 8.85 -0.74
N ALA A 122 -34.94 8.38 0.45
CA ALA A 122 -35.73 7.45 1.26
C ALA A 122 -36.69 8.16 2.25
N GLY A 123 -36.75 9.49 2.26
CA GLY A 123 -37.60 10.27 3.17
C GLY A 123 -37.15 10.24 4.63
N ARG A 124 -35.84 10.10 4.88
CA ARG A 124 -35.24 9.96 6.21
C ARG A 124 -34.33 11.15 6.50
N ASP A 125 -34.08 11.42 7.78
CA ASP A 125 -33.22 12.53 8.19
C ASP A 125 -31.76 12.27 7.78
N PRO A 126 -31.14 13.13 6.95
CA PRO A 126 -29.73 13.01 6.58
C PRO A 126 -28.81 13.03 7.80
N VAL A 127 -29.14 13.80 8.84
CA VAL A 127 -28.30 13.89 10.05
C VAL A 127 -28.26 12.55 10.78
N GLU A 128 -29.39 11.88 10.93
CA GLU A 128 -29.44 10.54 11.52
C GLU A 128 -28.67 9.52 10.69
N ALA A 129 -28.80 9.58 9.36
CA ALA A 129 -28.08 8.69 8.45
C ALA A 129 -26.55 8.89 8.53
N VAL A 130 -26.08 10.13 8.57
CA VAL A 130 -24.66 10.47 8.71
C VAL A 130 -24.12 9.99 10.06
N ARG A 131 -24.82 10.26 11.17
CA ARG A 131 -24.44 9.73 12.49
C ARG A 131 -24.45 8.20 12.54
N ALA A 132 -25.20 7.58 11.64
CA ALA A 132 -25.28 6.14 11.54
C ALA A 132 -24.17 5.47 10.72
N LEU A 133 -23.41 6.22 9.94
CA LEU A 133 -22.33 5.66 9.12
C LEU A 133 -21.31 4.94 9.99
N THR A 134 -20.99 3.71 9.58
CA THR A 134 -19.98 2.88 10.21
C THR A 134 -18.92 2.53 9.19
N GLY A 135 -17.66 2.75 9.52
CA GLY A 135 -16.59 2.49 8.57
C GLY A 135 -15.24 2.98 9.05
N THR A 136 -14.29 2.94 8.13
CA THR A 136 -12.89 3.27 8.38
C THR A 136 -12.29 3.93 7.15
N THR A 137 -11.57 5.02 7.34
CA THR A 137 -10.61 5.58 6.36
C THR A 137 -9.20 5.20 6.79
N GLN A 138 -8.33 4.85 5.85
CA GLN A 138 -6.94 4.54 6.22
C GLN A 138 -6.22 5.76 6.79
N ASN A 139 -6.20 6.88 6.06
CA ASN A 139 -5.80 8.20 6.54
C ASN A 139 -4.53 8.18 7.43
N ASP A 140 -3.50 7.48 6.96
CA ASP A 140 -2.19 7.39 7.59
C ASP A 140 -1.15 7.88 6.58
N ILE A 141 -0.69 9.12 6.75
CA ILE A 141 0.26 9.72 5.81
C ILE A 141 1.71 9.36 6.13
N ILE A 142 2.05 9.01 7.37
CA ILE A 142 3.44 8.74 7.76
C ILE A 142 3.96 7.52 6.99
N LYS A 143 3.18 6.44 6.93
CA LYS A 143 3.54 5.26 6.15
C LYS A 143 3.61 5.49 4.64
N GLU A 144 2.90 6.50 4.11
CA GLU A 144 2.99 6.88 2.69
C GLU A 144 4.40 7.35 2.33
N TYR A 145 5.03 8.15 3.19
CA TYR A 145 6.40 8.63 2.96
C TYR A 145 7.45 7.52 3.10
N LEU A 146 7.14 6.46 3.84
CA LEU A 146 8.07 5.36 4.13
C LEU A 146 8.01 4.21 3.12
N SER A 147 6.83 3.89 2.60
CA SER A 147 6.61 2.59 1.96
C SER A 147 5.69 2.59 0.75
N ARG A 148 4.63 3.43 0.73
CA ARG A 148 3.55 3.28 -0.24
C ARG A 148 3.53 4.34 -1.35
N GLY A 149 4.02 5.56 -1.09
CA GLY A 149 4.29 6.55 -2.13
C GLY A 149 3.09 7.38 -2.61
N THR A 150 1.90 7.26 -2.01
CA THR A 150 0.67 7.97 -2.46
C THR A 150 0.40 9.27 -1.70
N TYR A 151 1.44 9.89 -1.12
CA TYR A 151 1.34 11.20 -0.47
C TYR A 151 1.20 12.34 -1.49
N ILE A 152 0.63 13.48 -1.08
CA ILE A 152 0.50 14.67 -1.94
C ILE A 152 1.23 15.86 -1.29
N PHE A 153 0.76 16.24 -0.11
CA PHE A 153 1.24 17.41 0.61
C PHE A 153 2.42 17.06 1.54
N PRO A 154 3.14 18.06 2.06
CA PRO A 154 4.15 17.85 3.09
C PRO A 154 3.56 17.27 4.40
N PRO A 155 4.40 16.75 5.32
CA PRO A 155 3.94 16.13 6.56
C PRO A 155 3.03 17.02 7.42
N GLY A 156 3.37 18.30 7.60
CA GLY A 156 2.59 19.24 8.42
C GLY A 156 1.14 19.42 7.94
N PRO A 157 0.90 19.90 6.69
CA PRO A 157 -0.44 20.03 6.13
C PRO A 157 -1.21 18.70 6.10
N SER A 158 -0.54 17.59 5.84
CA SER A 158 -1.18 16.27 5.84
C SER A 158 -1.65 15.85 7.23
N LEU A 159 -0.86 16.10 8.27
CA LEU A 159 -1.30 15.87 9.66
C LEU A 159 -2.47 16.75 10.03
N ARG A 160 -2.51 18.01 9.57
CA ARG A 160 -3.68 18.87 9.77
C ARG A 160 -4.96 18.27 9.16
N LEU A 161 -4.89 17.75 7.93
CA LEU A 161 -6.05 17.10 7.31
C LEU A 161 -6.54 15.90 8.15
N ILE A 162 -5.60 15.12 8.70
CA ILE A 162 -5.91 14.01 9.62
C ILE A 162 -6.58 14.54 10.89
N THR A 163 -6.02 15.54 11.56
CA THR A 163 -6.57 16.09 12.81
C THR A 163 -7.95 16.69 12.62
N ASP A 164 -8.17 17.42 11.51
CA ASP A 164 -9.46 18.01 11.17
C ASP A 164 -10.52 16.91 10.97
N MET A 165 -10.17 15.85 10.24
CA MET A 165 -11.09 14.75 10.00
C MET A 165 -11.39 13.96 11.28
N ILE A 166 -10.42 13.78 12.18
CA ILE A 166 -10.64 13.17 13.50
C ILE A 166 -11.60 14.01 14.32
N ALA A 167 -11.36 15.33 14.45
CA ALA A 167 -12.21 16.22 15.22
C ALA A 167 -13.65 16.26 14.69
N TYR A 168 -13.81 16.27 13.36
CA TYR A 168 -15.10 16.24 12.69
C TYR A 168 -15.85 14.92 12.97
N THR A 169 -15.21 13.78 12.73
CA THR A 169 -15.86 12.46 12.85
C THR A 169 -16.22 12.11 14.29
N VAL A 170 -15.42 12.50 15.29
CA VAL A 170 -15.76 12.29 16.71
C VAL A 170 -17.06 13.01 17.09
N SER A 171 -17.41 14.11 16.43
CA SER A 171 -18.63 14.88 16.70
C SER A 171 -19.81 14.46 15.81
N GLU A 172 -19.57 14.36 14.51
CA GLU A 172 -20.62 14.21 13.49
C GLU A 172 -20.84 12.77 13.04
N ILE A 173 -19.79 11.94 13.02
CA ILE A 173 -19.84 10.54 12.54
C ILE A 173 -19.22 9.62 13.61
N PRO A 174 -19.82 9.54 14.81
CA PRO A 174 -19.16 8.97 15.99
C PRO A 174 -18.90 7.48 15.89
N ARG A 175 -19.37 6.78 14.85
CA ARG A 175 -19.13 5.36 14.56
C ARG A 175 -18.07 5.12 13.49
N TRP A 176 -17.50 6.18 12.91
CA TRP A 176 -16.40 6.13 11.95
C TRP A 176 -15.05 6.01 12.66
N ASN A 177 -14.14 5.24 12.08
CA ASN A 177 -12.73 5.22 12.48
C ASN A 177 -11.95 6.11 11.48
N PRO A 178 -11.64 7.38 11.84
CA PRO A 178 -11.09 8.36 10.91
C PRO A 178 -9.65 8.07 10.50
N THR A 179 -8.92 7.27 11.26
CA THR A 179 -7.58 6.84 10.89
C THR A 179 -7.38 5.38 11.28
N ASN A 180 -6.72 4.68 10.37
CA ASN A 180 -6.35 3.28 10.49
C ASN A 180 -4.85 3.17 10.30
N ILE A 181 -4.11 3.32 11.41
CA ILE A 181 -2.65 3.36 11.41
C ILE A 181 -2.11 2.06 10.83
N CYS A 182 -1.40 2.17 9.73
CA CYS A 182 -1.20 1.07 8.80
C CYS A 182 0.25 0.63 8.81
N SER A 183 0.52 -0.41 9.59
CA SER A 183 1.84 -1.05 9.66
C SER A 183 2.03 -2.12 8.57
N TYR A 184 0.96 -2.53 7.88
CA TYR A 184 1.00 -3.50 6.79
C TYR A 184 2.10 -3.22 5.77
N HIS A 185 2.15 -1.99 5.24
CA HIS A 185 3.11 -1.55 4.22
C HIS A 185 4.54 -1.41 4.77
N LEU A 186 4.71 -1.22 6.08
CA LEU A 186 6.03 -1.15 6.68
C LEU A 186 6.72 -2.53 6.62
N GLN A 187 5.98 -3.60 6.91
CA GLN A 187 6.51 -4.96 6.78
C GLN A 187 6.81 -5.31 5.32
N GLU A 188 5.99 -4.86 4.37
CA GLU A 188 6.29 -4.99 2.93
C GLU A 188 7.56 -4.22 2.53
N ALA A 189 7.81 -3.06 3.14
CA ALA A 189 9.05 -2.32 3.00
C ALA A 189 10.24 -2.92 3.77
N GLY A 190 10.05 -4.04 4.46
CA GLY A 190 11.10 -4.79 5.15
C GLY A 190 11.20 -4.58 6.65
N ALA A 191 10.22 -3.93 7.30
CA ALA A 191 10.20 -3.80 8.75
C ALA A 191 10.28 -5.18 9.44
N THR A 192 11.17 -5.29 10.42
CA THR A 192 11.11 -6.37 11.41
C THR A 192 9.87 -6.20 12.32
N PRO A 193 9.41 -7.23 13.04
CA PRO A 193 8.31 -7.10 13.99
C PRO A 193 8.49 -5.98 15.02
N VAL A 194 9.73 -5.75 15.48
CA VAL A 194 10.06 -4.66 16.40
C VAL A 194 9.86 -3.28 15.74
N GLN A 195 10.40 -3.09 14.54
CA GLN A 195 10.25 -1.83 13.79
C GLN A 195 8.78 -1.58 13.43
N GLU A 196 8.03 -2.61 13.04
CA GLU A 196 6.62 -2.50 12.72
C GLU A 196 5.82 -1.99 13.93
N ILE A 197 6.01 -2.58 15.11
CA ILE A 197 5.38 -2.12 16.35
C ILE A 197 5.80 -0.69 16.68
N ALA A 198 7.10 -0.42 16.68
CA ALA A 198 7.65 0.86 17.10
C ALA A 198 7.19 2.02 16.21
N TYR A 199 7.22 1.84 14.89
CA TYR A 199 6.86 2.89 13.93
C TYR A 199 5.35 3.12 13.88
N ALA A 200 4.54 2.06 14.02
CA ALA A 200 3.09 2.21 14.14
C ALA A 200 2.69 2.93 15.43
N MET A 201 3.29 2.58 16.57
CA MET A 201 3.02 3.28 17.84
C MET A 201 3.53 4.72 17.82
N SER A 202 4.69 4.99 17.23
CA SER A 202 5.22 6.34 17.06
C SER A 202 4.33 7.20 16.16
N THR A 203 3.76 6.60 15.11
CA THR A 203 2.76 7.24 14.25
C THR A 203 1.49 7.55 15.03
N ALA A 204 1.02 6.62 15.87
CA ALA A 204 -0.14 6.85 16.72
C ALA A 204 0.09 7.98 17.72
N ILE A 205 1.29 8.07 18.30
CA ILE A 205 1.68 9.17 19.17
C ILE A 205 1.63 10.49 18.41
N ALA A 206 2.22 10.56 17.20
CA ALA A 206 2.21 11.79 16.41
C ALA A 206 0.78 12.28 16.08
N VAL A 207 -0.12 11.37 15.72
CA VAL A 207 -1.53 11.71 15.44
C VAL A 207 -2.26 12.15 16.71
N LEU A 208 -2.14 11.40 17.81
CA LEU A 208 -2.83 11.72 19.06
C LEU A 208 -2.32 13.02 19.69
N ASP A 209 -1.00 13.24 19.67
CA ASP A 209 -0.40 14.51 20.12
C ASP A 209 -0.91 15.66 19.26
N ALA A 210 -0.96 15.52 17.93
CA ALA A 210 -1.47 16.56 17.04
C ALA A 210 -2.95 16.90 17.31
N VAL A 211 -3.80 15.90 17.57
CA VAL A 211 -5.21 16.13 17.92
C VAL A 211 -5.34 16.83 19.27
N ARG A 212 -4.57 16.39 20.28
CA ARG A 212 -4.55 17.00 21.62
C ARG A 212 -4.13 18.47 21.53
N ASP A 213 -3.02 18.73 20.84
CA ASP A 213 -2.37 20.04 20.80
C ASP A 213 -3.13 21.03 19.92
N ALA A 214 -3.88 20.56 18.91
CA ALA A 214 -4.81 21.38 18.14
C ALA A 214 -6.01 21.88 18.98
N GLY A 215 -6.33 21.22 20.10
CA GLY A 215 -7.42 21.63 21.00
C GLY A 215 -8.83 21.51 20.40
N ALA A 216 -8.99 20.82 19.27
CA ALA A 216 -10.25 20.70 18.55
C ALA A 216 -11.25 19.74 19.22
N VAL A 217 -10.78 18.87 20.13
CA VAL A 217 -11.61 17.98 20.95
C VAL A 217 -11.35 18.30 22.43
N PRO A 218 -12.40 18.49 23.25
CA PRO A 218 -12.23 18.74 24.68
C PRO A 218 -11.48 17.60 25.40
N PRO A 219 -10.61 17.88 26.39
CA PRO A 219 -9.82 16.85 27.08
C PRO A 219 -10.64 15.69 27.66
N GLU A 220 -11.84 15.97 28.16
CA GLU A 220 -12.77 14.97 28.72
C GLU A 220 -13.31 13.99 27.66
N ARG A 221 -13.31 14.38 26.38
CA ARG A 221 -13.71 13.55 25.25
C ARG A 221 -12.52 12.90 24.54
N PHE A 222 -11.29 13.10 25.02
CA PHE A 222 -10.10 12.56 24.36
C PHE A 222 -10.10 11.01 24.29
N GLY A 223 -10.74 10.35 25.27
CA GLY A 223 -10.98 8.91 25.22
C GLY A 223 -11.80 8.45 23.99
N GLU A 224 -12.70 9.30 23.48
CA GLU A 224 -13.46 9.02 22.25
C GLU A 224 -12.54 9.05 21.01
N VAL A 225 -11.55 9.94 20.98
CA VAL A 225 -10.52 9.97 19.93
C VAL A 225 -9.75 8.65 19.93
N VAL A 226 -9.21 8.27 21.09
CA VAL A 226 -8.42 7.03 21.26
C VAL A 226 -9.24 5.80 20.89
N GLN A 227 -10.54 5.77 21.23
CA GLN A 227 -11.45 4.70 20.86
C GLN A 227 -11.62 4.52 19.35
N ARG A 228 -11.43 5.59 18.57
CA ARG A 228 -11.63 5.62 17.11
C ARG A 228 -10.35 5.52 16.29
N ILE A 229 -9.19 5.52 16.92
CA ILE A 229 -7.95 5.08 16.27
C ILE A 229 -8.03 3.56 16.10
N SER A 230 -7.95 3.11 14.85
CA SER A 230 -7.79 1.68 14.52
C SER A 230 -6.42 1.44 13.88
N PHE A 231 -6.07 0.17 13.71
CA PHE A 231 -4.82 -0.26 13.09
C PHE A 231 -5.05 -1.21 11.91
N PHE A 232 -4.12 -1.20 10.96
CA PHE A 232 -4.04 -2.17 9.87
C PHE A 232 -2.66 -2.81 9.83
N VAL A 233 -2.57 -4.05 10.28
CA VAL A 233 -1.30 -4.74 10.51
C VAL A 233 -1.00 -5.75 9.42
N ASN A 234 0.27 -6.16 9.32
CA ASN A 234 0.67 -7.31 8.52
C ASN A 234 0.72 -8.59 9.38
N ALA A 235 0.68 -9.75 8.75
CA ALA A 235 1.12 -11.01 9.35
C ALA A 235 1.68 -11.93 8.25
N GLY A 236 2.99 -12.25 8.33
CA GLY A 236 3.65 -13.20 7.43
C GLY A 236 3.65 -14.66 7.92
N VAL A 237 4.21 -15.53 7.09
CA VAL A 237 4.21 -17.00 7.32
C VAL A 237 4.89 -17.46 8.63
N ARG A 238 5.64 -16.59 9.32
CA ARG A 238 6.26 -16.88 10.63
C ARG A 238 5.22 -16.82 11.76
N PHE A 239 4.27 -17.76 11.72
CA PHE A 239 3.08 -17.84 12.57
C PHE A 239 3.28 -17.45 14.05
N VAL A 240 4.23 -18.08 14.76
CA VAL A 240 4.44 -17.83 16.20
C VAL A 240 4.90 -16.40 16.47
N GLU A 241 5.80 -15.88 15.63
CA GLU A 241 6.34 -14.54 15.78
C GLU A 241 5.26 -13.48 15.53
N GLU A 242 4.45 -13.67 14.50
CA GLU A 242 3.36 -12.75 14.15
C GLU A 242 2.25 -12.76 15.20
N MET A 243 1.87 -13.92 15.73
CA MET A 243 0.92 -14.01 16.83
C MET A 243 1.44 -13.27 18.08
N CYS A 244 2.71 -13.47 18.44
CA CYS A 244 3.31 -12.74 19.55
C CYS A 244 3.41 -11.22 19.28
N LYS A 245 3.67 -10.82 18.03
CA LYS A 245 3.68 -9.41 17.61
C LYS A 245 2.34 -8.74 17.86
N LEU A 246 1.23 -9.41 17.54
CA LEU A 246 -0.12 -8.87 17.77
C LEU A 246 -0.45 -8.75 19.26
N ARG A 247 -0.03 -9.72 20.09
CA ARG A 247 -0.15 -9.59 21.56
C ARG A 247 0.70 -8.42 22.09
N ALA A 248 1.89 -8.21 21.54
CA ALA A 248 2.76 -7.07 21.90
C ALA A 248 2.13 -5.73 21.51
N PHE A 249 1.50 -5.63 20.34
CA PHE A 249 0.69 -4.47 19.93
C PHE A 249 -0.41 -4.14 20.94
N VAL A 250 -1.18 -5.15 21.37
CA VAL A 250 -2.26 -4.98 22.36
C VAL A 250 -1.72 -4.45 23.69
N ALA A 251 -0.66 -5.08 24.22
CA ALA A 251 -0.06 -4.69 25.50
C ALA A 251 0.49 -3.26 25.46
N LEU A 252 1.25 -2.93 24.41
CA LEU A 252 1.89 -1.63 24.29
C LEU A 252 0.88 -0.49 24.05
N TRP A 253 -0.19 -0.74 23.29
CA TRP A 253 -1.26 0.23 23.08
C TRP A 253 -2.02 0.55 24.37
N ASP A 254 -2.38 -0.47 25.16
CA ASP A 254 -3.08 -0.27 26.44
C ASP A 254 -2.20 0.50 27.44
N GLU A 255 -0.91 0.17 27.53
CA GLU A 255 0.06 0.91 28.35
C GLU A 255 0.17 2.37 27.90
N LEU A 256 0.45 2.60 26.61
CA LEU A 256 0.63 3.93 26.04
C LEU A 256 -0.59 4.82 26.27
N THR A 257 -1.78 4.30 25.99
CA THR A 257 -3.03 5.09 26.10
C THR A 257 -3.44 5.36 27.53
N ARG A 258 -3.12 4.46 28.47
CA ARG A 258 -3.31 4.67 29.89
C ARG A 258 -2.32 5.69 30.46
N GLU A 259 -1.04 5.52 30.19
CA GLU A 259 0.03 6.24 30.89
C GLU A 259 0.33 7.60 30.28
N ARG A 260 0.36 7.70 28.95
CA ARG A 260 0.64 8.97 28.25
C ARG A 260 -0.59 9.87 28.17
N TYR A 261 -1.77 9.29 27.94
CA TYR A 261 -3.00 10.04 27.65
C TYR A 261 -4.05 9.97 28.76
N GLY A 262 -3.82 9.21 29.83
CA GLY A 262 -4.71 9.17 30.99
C GLY A 262 -6.11 8.58 30.70
N VAL A 263 -6.27 7.83 29.61
CA VAL A 263 -7.58 7.25 29.23
C VAL A 263 -7.91 6.13 30.21
N THR A 264 -8.95 6.30 31.04
CA THR A 264 -9.24 5.35 32.13
C THR A 264 -10.21 4.24 31.74
N ASP A 265 -11.10 4.43 30.75
CA ASP A 265 -12.02 3.38 30.28
C ASP A 265 -11.26 2.33 29.43
N PRO A 266 -11.15 1.06 29.89
CA PRO A 266 -10.52 -0.01 29.12
C PRO A 266 -11.17 -0.27 27.76
N ARG A 267 -12.46 0.08 27.58
CA ARG A 267 -13.14 -0.04 26.28
C ARG A 267 -12.56 0.93 25.27
N GLN A 268 -12.15 2.12 25.69
CA GLN A 268 -11.55 3.13 24.81
C GLN A 268 -10.12 2.76 24.43
N ARG A 269 -9.37 2.08 25.32
CA ARG A 269 -8.00 1.62 25.11
C ARG A 269 -7.83 0.30 24.34
N ARG A 270 -8.91 -0.33 23.88
CA ARG A 270 -8.80 -1.59 23.13
C ARG A 270 -8.02 -1.37 21.82
N PHE A 271 -6.99 -2.18 21.58
CA PHE A 271 -6.32 -2.24 20.29
C PHE A 271 -7.24 -2.90 19.26
N ARG A 272 -7.78 -2.10 18.32
CA ARG A 272 -8.69 -2.57 17.27
C ARG A 272 -7.93 -2.58 15.96
N TYR A 273 -7.82 -3.75 15.34
CA TYR A 273 -7.13 -3.84 14.06
C TYR A 273 -7.88 -4.69 13.03
N GLY A 274 -7.73 -4.28 11.78
CA GLY A 274 -7.91 -5.15 10.62
C GLY A 274 -6.56 -5.66 10.14
N VAL A 275 -6.56 -6.71 9.35
CA VAL A 275 -5.34 -7.28 8.77
C VAL A 275 -5.61 -7.72 7.34
N GLN A 276 -4.64 -7.46 6.46
CA GLN A 276 -4.40 -8.29 5.30
C GLN A 276 -3.18 -9.13 5.60
N VAL A 277 -3.29 -10.45 5.41
CA VAL A 277 -2.12 -11.33 5.55
C VAL A 277 -1.12 -11.06 4.43
N ASN A 278 0.15 -11.41 4.65
CA ASN A 278 1.26 -10.89 3.88
C ASN A 278 1.24 -11.29 2.40
N SER A 279 1.01 -10.33 1.50
CA SER A 279 1.03 -10.56 0.05
C SER A 279 2.46 -10.68 -0.50
N LEU A 280 3.44 -9.98 0.09
CA LEU A 280 4.85 -10.02 -0.32
C LEU A 280 5.51 -11.39 -0.04
N GLY A 281 4.95 -12.18 0.87
CA GLY A 281 5.39 -13.55 1.14
C GLY A 281 4.94 -14.56 0.08
N LEU A 282 4.03 -14.17 -0.82
CA LEU A 282 3.47 -15.05 -1.85
C LEU A 282 4.41 -15.13 -3.06
N THR A 283 4.46 -16.29 -3.70
CA THR A 283 5.42 -16.57 -4.77
C THR A 283 4.71 -16.76 -6.11
N GLU A 284 5.32 -16.25 -7.18
CA GLU A 284 4.94 -16.58 -8.56
C GLU A 284 5.36 -18.02 -8.92
N ALA A 285 6.54 -18.45 -8.44
CA ALA A 285 6.97 -19.83 -8.58
C ALA A 285 6.15 -20.75 -7.66
N GLN A 286 5.64 -21.86 -8.20
CA GLN A 286 4.76 -22.81 -7.50
C GLN A 286 3.64 -22.11 -6.70
N PRO A 287 2.77 -21.32 -7.35
CA PRO A 287 1.81 -20.43 -6.70
C PRO A 287 0.74 -21.18 -5.89
N GLU A 288 0.55 -22.48 -6.13
CA GLU A 288 -0.29 -23.36 -5.31
C GLU A 288 0.14 -23.41 -3.84
N ASN A 289 1.43 -23.20 -3.55
CA ASN A 289 1.96 -23.12 -2.17
C ASN A 289 1.44 -21.89 -1.40
N ASN A 290 0.89 -20.88 -2.10
CA ASN A 290 0.35 -19.68 -1.46
C ASN A 290 -0.88 -20.00 -0.62
N VAL A 291 -1.64 -21.05 -0.94
CA VAL A 291 -2.82 -21.45 -0.15
C VAL A 291 -2.45 -21.77 1.30
N GLN A 292 -1.40 -22.56 1.51
CA GLN A 292 -0.96 -22.96 2.84
C GLN A 292 -0.31 -21.78 3.58
N ARG A 293 0.42 -20.90 2.87
CA ARG A 293 0.98 -19.67 3.43
C ARG A 293 -0.14 -18.79 4.00
N ILE A 294 -1.16 -18.51 3.19
CA ILE A 294 -2.32 -17.69 3.58
C ILE A 294 -3.04 -18.28 4.79
N VAL A 295 -3.20 -19.62 4.86
CA VAL A 295 -3.80 -20.27 6.03
C VAL A 295 -2.94 -20.06 7.28
N LEU A 296 -1.63 -20.29 7.21
CA LEU A 296 -0.72 -20.08 8.36
C LEU A 296 -0.72 -18.63 8.85
N GLU A 297 -0.76 -17.69 7.92
CA GLU A 297 -0.83 -16.26 8.22
C GLU A 297 -2.18 -15.88 8.85
N MET A 298 -3.29 -16.42 8.35
CA MET A 298 -4.62 -16.22 8.93
C MET A 298 -4.67 -16.75 10.37
N LEU A 299 -4.08 -17.92 10.62
CA LEU A 299 -4.02 -18.49 11.96
C LEU A 299 -3.30 -17.57 12.95
N ALA A 300 -2.24 -16.87 12.52
CA ALA A 300 -1.47 -15.96 13.37
C ALA A 300 -2.32 -14.82 13.95
N VAL A 301 -3.35 -14.40 13.22
CA VAL A 301 -4.20 -13.25 13.57
C VAL A 301 -5.57 -13.65 14.15
N THR A 302 -5.93 -14.94 14.08
CA THR A 302 -7.24 -15.43 14.55
C THR A 302 -7.17 -16.27 15.82
N LEU A 303 -6.07 -17.00 16.06
CA LEU A 303 -6.01 -17.99 17.15
C LEU A 303 -6.07 -17.38 18.56
N SER A 304 -5.28 -16.33 18.81
CA SER A 304 -5.24 -15.67 20.13
C SER A 304 -6.49 -14.83 20.30
N LYS A 305 -7.39 -15.20 21.23
CA LYS A 305 -8.63 -14.46 21.51
C LYS A 305 -8.35 -13.02 21.96
N ASP A 306 -7.34 -12.81 22.81
CA ASP A 306 -7.00 -11.50 23.37
C ASP A 306 -6.39 -10.55 22.35
N ALA A 307 -5.81 -11.10 21.28
CA ALA A 307 -5.24 -10.35 20.17
C ALA A 307 -5.95 -10.63 18.84
N ARG A 308 -7.17 -11.16 18.84
CA ARG A 308 -7.87 -11.59 17.62
C ARG A 308 -8.23 -10.40 16.74
N ALA A 309 -7.99 -10.53 15.44
CA ALA A 309 -8.34 -9.51 14.45
C ALA A 309 -9.84 -9.19 14.46
N ARG A 310 -10.18 -7.92 14.25
CA ARG A 310 -11.59 -7.47 14.10
C ARG A 310 -12.10 -7.58 12.68
N ALA A 311 -11.20 -7.49 11.71
CA ALA A 311 -11.47 -7.69 10.30
C ALA A 311 -10.29 -8.44 9.68
N VAL A 312 -10.59 -9.45 8.87
CA VAL A 312 -9.57 -10.21 8.13
C VAL A 312 -9.86 -10.09 6.65
N GLN A 313 -8.80 -9.79 5.92
CA GLN A 313 -8.73 -9.77 4.47
C GLN A 313 -7.65 -10.75 4.05
N LEU A 314 -7.97 -11.65 3.12
CA LEU A 314 -7.00 -12.60 2.60
C LEU A 314 -6.72 -12.26 1.13
N PRO A 315 -5.44 -12.26 0.70
CA PRO A 315 -5.10 -12.22 -0.71
C PRO A 315 -5.58 -13.51 -1.40
N ALA A 316 -5.55 -13.51 -2.72
CA ALA A 316 -5.78 -14.73 -3.48
C ALA A 316 -4.48 -15.54 -3.64
N TRP A 317 -4.59 -16.83 -3.94
CA TRP A 317 -3.42 -17.69 -4.15
C TRP A 317 -2.56 -17.24 -5.36
N ASN A 318 -3.18 -16.56 -6.34
CA ASN A 318 -2.55 -16.04 -7.55
C ASN A 318 -2.18 -14.55 -7.46
N GLU A 319 -2.18 -13.93 -6.28
CA GLU A 319 -1.86 -12.50 -6.09
C GLU A 319 -0.49 -12.12 -6.69
N ALA A 320 0.51 -13.00 -6.58
CA ALA A 320 1.85 -12.78 -7.13
C ALA A 320 1.90 -12.86 -8.67
N LEU A 321 0.84 -13.37 -9.32
CA LEU A 321 0.71 -13.46 -10.78
C LEU A 321 -0.01 -12.23 -11.36
N GLY A 322 -0.97 -11.67 -10.64
CA GLY A 322 -1.80 -10.55 -11.09
C GLY A 322 -3.15 -10.50 -10.38
N LEU A 323 -4.11 -9.76 -10.96
CA LEU A 323 -5.43 -9.57 -10.34
C LEU A 323 -6.21 -10.90 -10.23
N PRO A 324 -6.85 -11.17 -9.08
CA PRO A 324 -7.54 -12.42 -8.84
C PRO A 324 -8.90 -12.50 -9.54
N ARG A 325 -9.26 -13.70 -10.01
CA ARG A 325 -10.56 -13.96 -10.64
C ARG A 325 -11.64 -14.05 -9.57
N PRO A 326 -12.94 -13.93 -9.93
CA PRO A 326 -14.03 -14.10 -8.98
C PRO A 326 -14.02 -15.44 -8.22
N TRP A 327 -13.51 -16.51 -8.84
CA TRP A 327 -13.37 -17.82 -8.17
C TRP A 327 -12.26 -17.81 -7.12
N ASP A 328 -11.12 -17.18 -7.41
CA ASP A 328 -9.99 -17.10 -6.47
C ASP A 328 -10.36 -16.27 -5.23
N GLN A 329 -11.05 -15.14 -5.43
CA GLN A 329 -11.57 -14.32 -4.33
C GLN A 329 -12.56 -15.09 -3.45
N GLN A 330 -13.43 -15.89 -4.06
CA GLN A 330 -14.37 -16.73 -3.33
C GLN A 330 -13.64 -17.81 -2.53
N TRP A 331 -12.53 -18.38 -3.04
CA TRP A 331 -11.73 -19.34 -2.30
C TRP A 331 -11.15 -18.72 -1.02
N SER A 332 -10.56 -17.53 -1.11
CA SER A 332 -10.08 -16.78 0.06
C SER A 332 -11.19 -16.50 1.07
N LEU A 333 -12.41 -16.18 0.62
CA LEU A 333 -13.57 -16.05 1.52
C LEU A 333 -13.93 -17.38 2.20
N ARG A 334 -13.87 -18.51 1.48
CA ARG A 334 -14.17 -19.84 2.05
C ARG A 334 -13.17 -20.26 3.12
N MET A 335 -11.88 -19.91 2.99
CA MET A 335 -10.89 -20.18 4.04
C MET A 335 -11.30 -19.55 5.38
N GLN A 336 -11.77 -18.29 5.36
CA GLN A 336 -12.26 -17.61 6.56
C GLN A 336 -13.54 -18.24 7.11
N GLN A 337 -14.47 -18.61 6.23
CA GLN A 337 -15.76 -19.19 6.63
C GLN A 337 -15.60 -20.58 7.23
N VAL A 338 -14.74 -21.43 6.66
CA VAL A 338 -14.42 -22.75 7.24
C VAL A 338 -13.84 -22.56 8.64
N LEU A 339 -12.82 -21.70 8.79
CA LEU A 339 -12.21 -21.45 10.10
C LEU A 339 -13.24 -20.90 11.10
N ALA A 340 -14.06 -19.93 10.70
CA ALA A 340 -15.02 -19.33 11.61
C ALA A 340 -16.15 -20.29 11.97
N TYR A 341 -16.75 -20.98 11.00
CA TYR A 341 -18.04 -21.67 11.16
C TYR A 341 -17.97 -23.19 11.32
N GLU A 342 -16.89 -23.83 10.88
CA GLU A 342 -16.72 -25.29 10.99
C GLU A 342 -15.80 -25.70 12.16
N SER A 343 -14.91 -24.80 12.59
CA SER A 343 -14.09 -25.03 13.80
C SER A 343 -14.79 -24.57 15.08
N ASP A 344 -14.27 -25.03 16.22
CA ASP A 344 -14.65 -24.65 17.57
C ASP A 344 -13.83 -23.45 18.11
N LEU A 345 -12.98 -22.81 17.29
CA LEU A 345 -12.08 -21.72 17.71
C LEU A 345 -12.79 -20.58 18.46
N LEU A 346 -14.03 -20.29 18.09
CA LEU A 346 -14.82 -19.19 18.67
C LEU A 346 -15.59 -19.61 19.93
N GLU A 347 -15.49 -20.86 20.36
CA GLU A 347 -16.15 -21.43 21.56
C GLU A 347 -15.23 -21.44 22.79
N TYR A 348 -13.93 -21.18 22.63
CA TYR A 348 -12.92 -21.26 23.68
C TYR A 348 -12.29 -19.91 24.03
N ASP A 349 -11.69 -19.83 25.23
CA ASP A 349 -10.85 -18.72 25.69
C ASP A 349 -9.49 -18.71 24.97
N ASP A 350 -8.60 -17.76 25.33
CA ASP A 350 -7.32 -17.62 24.65
C ASP A 350 -6.42 -18.84 24.90
N LEU A 351 -6.10 -19.57 23.82
CA LEU A 351 -5.28 -20.78 23.85
C LEU A 351 -3.84 -20.53 24.34
N PHE A 352 -3.38 -19.27 24.39
CA PHE A 352 -2.03 -18.91 24.78
C PHE A 352 -1.91 -18.39 26.22
N GLU A 353 -3.01 -18.36 26.97
CA GLU A 353 -2.97 -17.97 28.39
C GLU A 353 -2.06 -18.91 29.19
N GLY A 354 -1.13 -18.34 29.96
CA GLY A 354 -0.15 -19.08 30.77
C GLY A 354 1.04 -19.67 29.98
N SER A 355 1.16 -19.41 28.68
CA SER A 355 2.30 -19.89 27.88
C SER A 355 3.56 -19.05 28.13
N VAL A 356 4.51 -19.60 28.90
CA VAL A 356 5.81 -18.97 29.20
C VAL A 356 6.62 -18.65 27.93
N VAL A 357 6.45 -19.43 26.86
CA VAL A 357 7.13 -19.17 25.58
C VAL A 357 6.57 -17.92 24.91
N VAL A 358 5.24 -17.80 24.88
CA VAL A 358 4.54 -16.64 24.27
C VAL A 358 4.81 -15.40 25.10
N GLU A 359 4.63 -15.46 26.42
CA GLU A 359 4.87 -14.34 27.33
C GLU A 359 6.28 -13.77 27.20
N ARG A 360 7.31 -14.63 27.16
CA ARG A 360 8.70 -14.21 26.99
C ARG A 360 8.95 -13.56 25.62
N LYS A 361 8.38 -14.10 24.54
CA LYS A 361 8.53 -13.51 23.20
C LYS A 361 7.81 -12.17 23.10
N VAL A 362 6.60 -12.05 23.65
CA VAL A 362 5.84 -10.79 23.73
C VAL A 362 6.63 -9.73 24.50
N ALA A 363 7.16 -10.07 25.69
CA ALA A 363 7.97 -9.14 26.48
C ALA A 363 9.21 -8.66 25.70
N SER A 364 9.92 -9.58 25.02
CA SER A 364 11.08 -9.20 24.19
C SER A 364 10.71 -8.27 23.03
N LEU A 365 9.55 -8.45 22.41
CA LEU A 365 9.06 -7.57 21.33
C LEU A 365 8.67 -6.19 21.88
N VAL A 366 7.99 -6.14 23.03
CA VAL A 366 7.62 -4.88 23.69
C VAL A 366 8.86 -4.07 24.08
N GLU A 367 9.86 -4.69 24.72
CA GLU A 367 11.10 -4.02 25.10
C GLU A 367 11.86 -3.49 23.88
N GLY A 368 12.00 -4.31 22.83
CA GLY A 368 12.62 -3.87 21.59
C GLY A 368 11.87 -2.70 20.94
N ALA A 369 10.54 -2.76 20.92
CA ALA A 369 9.72 -1.70 20.34
C ALA A 369 9.83 -0.40 21.14
N LYS A 370 9.84 -0.45 22.48
CA LYS A 370 10.04 0.72 23.35
C LYS A 370 11.39 1.38 23.12
N ALA A 371 12.45 0.59 22.96
CA ALA A 371 13.78 1.11 22.66
C ALA A 371 13.83 1.86 21.31
N GLU A 372 13.23 1.28 20.26
CA GLU A 372 13.17 1.93 18.95
C GLU A 372 12.25 3.17 18.97
N MET A 373 11.12 3.13 19.71
CA MET A 373 10.26 4.29 19.93
C MET A 373 10.99 5.43 20.65
N ALA A 374 11.81 5.12 21.66
CA ALA A 374 12.61 6.11 22.36
C ALA A 374 13.58 6.82 21.41
N ARG A 375 14.22 6.06 20.52
CA ARG A 375 15.11 6.60 19.48
C ARG A 375 14.38 7.51 18.49
N VAL A 376 13.18 7.13 18.07
CA VAL A 376 12.30 7.98 17.25
C VAL A 376 11.93 9.26 18.00
N ALA A 377 11.65 9.18 19.30
CA ALA A 377 11.35 10.35 20.12
C ALA A 377 12.55 11.29 20.28
N GLU A 378 13.77 10.76 20.44
CA GLU A 378 15.02 11.54 20.48
C GLU A 378 15.28 12.32 19.19
N LEU A 379 14.83 11.80 18.05
CA LEU A 379 14.89 12.47 16.75
C LEU A 379 13.80 13.55 16.56
N GLY A 380 12.94 13.78 17.56
CA GLY A 380 11.83 14.74 17.48
C GLY A 380 10.48 14.11 17.09
N GLY A 381 10.35 12.79 17.18
CA GLY A 381 9.12 12.06 16.87
C GLY A 381 9.04 11.58 15.42
N ALA A 382 7.91 10.93 15.08
CA ALA A 382 7.77 10.21 13.81
C ALA A 382 7.92 11.12 12.57
N VAL A 383 7.43 12.36 12.62
CA VAL A 383 7.53 13.32 11.50
C VAL A 383 8.98 13.68 11.21
N ALA A 384 9.73 14.10 12.23
CA ALA A 384 11.14 14.45 12.08
C ALA A 384 12.00 13.23 11.69
N ALA A 385 11.65 12.04 12.18
CA ALA A 385 12.31 10.78 11.81
C ALA A 385 12.05 10.38 10.34
N VAL A 386 10.91 10.76 9.75
CA VAL A 386 10.63 10.63 8.31
C VAL A 386 11.44 11.65 7.52
N GLU A 387 11.42 12.93 7.91
CA GLU A 387 12.12 14.02 7.20
C GLU A 387 13.64 13.84 7.19
N SER A 388 14.22 13.37 8.30
CA SER A 388 15.64 13.01 8.38
C SER A 388 16.01 11.76 7.58
N GLY A 389 15.03 10.98 7.12
CA GLY A 389 15.22 9.73 6.39
C GLY A 389 15.58 8.53 7.28
N TYR A 390 15.68 8.69 8.61
CA TYR A 390 16.08 7.62 9.53
C TYR A 390 15.20 6.37 9.40
N MET A 391 13.88 6.52 9.51
CA MET A 391 12.95 5.40 9.45
C MET A 391 13.01 4.68 8.09
N LYS A 392 13.08 5.46 6.99
CA LYS A 392 13.16 4.89 5.64
C LYS A 392 14.46 4.09 5.47
N SER A 393 15.60 4.65 5.87
CA SER A 393 16.88 3.94 5.78
C SER A 393 16.93 2.69 6.66
N ALA A 394 16.30 2.71 7.85
CA ALA A 394 16.20 1.54 8.71
C ALA A 394 15.38 0.40 8.07
N LEU A 395 14.29 0.74 7.36
CA LEU A 395 13.48 -0.22 6.59
C LEU A 395 14.26 -0.80 5.39
N VAL A 396 14.93 0.06 4.62
CA VAL A 396 15.76 -0.38 3.49
C VAL A 396 16.86 -1.33 3.94
N ALA A 397 17.52 -1.03 5.07
CA ALA A 397 18.57 -1.88 5.65
C ALA A 397 18.02 -3.24 6.11
N SER A 398 16.90 -3.27 6.83
CA SER A 398 16.30 -4.53 7.27
C SER A 398 15.79 -5.38 6.09
N HIS A 399 15.28 -4.74 5.04
CA HIS A 399 14.89 -5.41 3.80
C HIS A 399 16.09 -6.05 3.09
N ALA A 400 17.20 -5.33 2.97
CA ALA A 400 18.44 -5.84 2.38
C ALA A 400 18.96 -7.08 3.13
N LEU A 401 18.96 -7.04 4.47
CA LEU A 401 19.36 -8.19 5.29
C LEU A 401 18.42 -9.39 5.11
N ARG A 402 17.11 -9.16 4.99
CA ARG A 402 16.15 -10.25 4.70
C ARG A 402 16.42 -10.87 3.34
N ARG A 403 16.68 -10.06 2.31
CA ARG A 403 17.01 -10.54 0.96
C ARG A 403 18.28 -11.36 0.97
N GLN A 404 19.32 -10.90 1.66
CA GLN A 404 20.58 -11.63 1.79
C GLN A 404 20.38 -13.03 2.41
N ARG A 405 19.54 -13.16 3.44
CA ARG A 405 19.25 -14.48 4.04
C ARG A 405 18.49 -15.42 3.10
N ILE A 406 17.63 -14.88 2.24
CA ILE A 406 16.93 -15.68 1.22
C ILE A 406 17.91 -16.12 0.13
N GLU A 407 18.77 -15.20 -0.34
CA GLU A 407 19.79 -15.46 -1.36
C GLU A 407 20.83 -16.49 -0.87
N SER A 408 21.24 -16.42 0.40
CA SER A 408 22.17 -17.39 1.00
C SER A 408 21.53 -18.75 1.33
N GLY A 409 20.20 -18.86 1.26
CA GLY A 409 19.46 -20.06 1.64
C GLY A 409 19.32 -20.30 3.15
N GLU A 410 19.67 -19.31 3.98
CA GLU A 410 19.40 -19.31 5.43
C GLU A 410 17.88 -19.28 5.69
N ASP A 411 17.18 -18.34 5.04
CA ASP A 411 15.72 -18.28 5.01
C ASP A 411 15.21 -19.09 3.79
N VAL A 412 14.57 -20.22 4.06
CA VAL A 412 14.04 -21.11 3.02
C VAL A 412 12.71 -20.59 2.48
N VAL A 413 12.62 -20.47 1.15
CA VAL A 413 11.38 -20.19 0.41
C VAL A 413 11.10 -21.35 -0.54
N VAL A 414 10.16 -22.20 -0.14
CA VAL A 414 9.77 -23.41 -0.90
C VAL A 414 9.29 -23.04 -2.30
N GLY A 415 9.85 -23.70 -3.31
CA GLY A 415 9.59 -23.45 -4.72
C GLY A 415 10.37 -22.29 -5.33
N VAL A 416 11.22 -21.61 -4.56
CA VAL A 416 12.06 -20.48 -5.03
C VAL A 416 13.55 -20.79 -4.88
N ASN A 417 14.04 -20.98 -3.65
CA ASN A 417 15.46 -21.28 -3.38
C ASN A 417 15.70 -22.71 -2.86
N ARG A 418 14.63 -23.48 -2.68
CA ARG A 418 14.67 -24.90 -2.29
C ARG A 418 13.40 -25.59 -2.77
N PHE A 419 13.52 -26.86 -3.13
CA PHE A 419 12.43 -27.68 -3.70
C PHE A 419 11.86 -27.07 -4.98
N GLU A 420 12.74 -26.65 -5.90
CA GLU A 420 12.38 -25.91 -7.12
C GLU A 420 11.63 -26.76 -8.16
N THR A 421 11.90 -28.07 -8.22
CA THR A 421 11.24 -28.98 -9.18
C THR A 421 9.82 -29.33 -8.74
N THR A 422 8.85 -29.23 -9.64
CA THR A 422 7.43 -29.55 -9.41
C THR A 422 6.79 -30.22 -10.63
N GLU A 423 5.63 -30.84 -10.42
CA GLU A 423 4.75 -31.32 -11.50
C GLU A 423 3.94 -30.17 -12.11
N PRO A 424 3.42 -30.30 -13.35
CA PRO A 424 2.59 -29.25 -13.95
C PRO A 424 1.37 -28.90 -13.09
N ASN A 425 1.22 -27.62 -12.74
CA ASN A 425 0.08 -27.14 -11.96
C ASN A 425 -1.18 -26.95 -12.85
N PRO A 426 -2.29 -27.68 -12.58
CA PRO A 426 -3.53 -27.54 -13.35
C PRO A 426 -4.18 -26.15 -13.27
N LEU A 427 -3.93 -25.39 -12.20
CA LEU A 427 -4.50 -24.06 -11.97
C LEU A 427 -3.87 -22.97 -12.85
N THR A 428 -2.67 -23.23 -13.39
CA THR A 428 -1.93 -22.31 -14.25
C THR A 428 -1.79 -22.82 -15.69
N ALA A 429 -2.53 -23.86 -16.06
CA ALA A 429 -2.48 -24.48 -17.39
C ALA A 429 -2.80 -23.50 -18.53
N ASP A 430 -3.60 -22.46 -18.25
CA ASP A 430 -3.83 -21.33 -19.14
C ASP A 430 -3.58 -20.02 -18.39
N LEU A 431 -2.37 -19.48 -18.52
CA LEU A 431 -1.95 -18.24 -17.86
C LEU A 431 -2.77 -17.02 -18.31
N THR A 432 -3.34 -17.03 -19.51
CA THR A 432 -4.17 -15.92 -20.01
C THR A 432 -5.51 -15.81 -19.28
N THR A 433 -5.99 -16.92 -18.73
CA THR A 433 -7.20 -16.99 -17.91
C THR A 433 -6.90 -17.16 -16.42
N ALA A 434 -5.63 -17.08 -16.00
CA ALA A 434 -5.21 -17.20 -14.61
C ALA A 434 -5.29 -15.87 -13.85
N ILE A 435 -5.33 -14.73 -14.55
CA ILE A 435 -5.43 -13.38 -13.99
C ILE A 435 -6.54 -12.57 -14.68
N GLN A 436 -6.99 -11.51 -14.03
CA GLN A 436 -7.92 -10.55 -14.62
C GLN A 436 -7.16 -9.36 -15.22
N THR A 437 -7.51 -8.96 -16.44
CA THR A 437 -6.96 -7.77 -17.12
C THR A 437 -7.99 -6.66 -17.19
N VAL A 438 -7.56 -5.41 -17.06
CA VAL A 438 -8.42 -4.23 -17.23
C VAL A 438 -8.49 -3.87 -18.71
N ASP A 439 -9.69 -3.56 -19.20
CA ASP A 439 -9.93 -3.13 -20.57
C ASP A 439 -9.25 -1.76 -20.84
N PRO A 440 -8.42 -1.62 -21.89
CA PRO A 440 -7.80 -0.35 -22.27
C PRO A 440 -8.79 0.81 -22.49
N GLY A 441 -10.06 0.51 -22.83
CA GLY A 441 -11.11 1.52 -23.01
C GLY A 441 -11.54 2.22 -21.72
N VAL A 442 -11.24 1.66 -20.55
CA VAL A 442 -11.64 2.21 -19.24
C VAL A 442 -11.09 3.62 -19.03
N GLU A 443 -9.81 3.84 -19.34
CA GLU A 443 -9.14 5.13 -19.12
C GLU A 443 -9.73 6.22 -20.01
N ALA A 444 -9.88 5.94 -21.31
CA ALA A 444 -10.46 6.87 -22.26
C ALA A 444 -11.90 7.25 -21.87
N ALA A 445 -12.71 6.26 -21.49
CA ALA A 445 -14.09 6.49 -21.05
C ALA A 445 -14.16 7.34 -19.76
N ALA A 446 -13.27 7.09 -18.79
CA ALA A 446 -13.22 7.88 -17.56
C ALA A 446 -12.74 9.32 -17.81
N ALA A 447 -11.76 9.52 -18.70
CA ALA A 447 -11.29 10.84 -19.10
C ALA A 447 -12.36 11.65 -19.84
N GLU A 448 -13.14 11.01 -20.72
CA GLU A 448 -14.29 11.64 -21.37
C GLU A 448 -15.40 11.97 -20.36
N ALA A 449 -15.71 11.04 -19.46
CA ALA A 449 -16.77 11.21 -18.45
C ALA A 449 -16.48 12.39 -17.51
N VAL A 450 -15.24 12.56 -17.04
CA VAL A 450 -14.89 13.67 -16.14
C VAL A 450 -14.91 15.03 -16.86
N ARG A 451 -14.56 15.07 -18.15
CA ARG A 451 -14.70 16.29 -18.97
C ARG A 451 -16.16 16.66 -19.17
N ALA A 452 -16.98 15.69 -19.55
CA ALA A 452 -18.43 15.88 -19.69
C ALA A 452 -19.07 16.35 -18.37
N TRP A 453 -18.67 15.78 -17.23
CA TRP A 453 -19.15 16.21 -15.91
C TRP A 453 -18.89 17.70 -15.64
N ARG A 454 -17.67 18.19 -15.93
CA ARG A 454 -17.33 19.61 -15.80
C ARG A 454 -18.12 20.47 -16.77
N GLU A 455 -18.20 20.07 -18.04
CA GLU A 455 -18.95 20.80 -19.07
C GLU A 455 -20.43 20.93 -18.72
N GLU A 456 -21.08 19.85 -18.28
CA GLU A 456 -22.48 19.83 -17.86
C GLU A 456 -22.71 20.68 -16.60
N ARG A 457 -21.80 20.61 -15.62
CA ARG A 457 -21.85 21.46 -14.42
C ARG A 457 -21.72 22.94 -14.81
N ASP A 458 -20.77 23.26 -15.67
CA ASP A 458 -20.38 24.64 -15.97
C ASP A 458 -21.26 25.32 -17.03
N ALA A 459 -22.05 24.54 -17.77
CA ALA A 459 -23.10 25.04 -18.66
C ALA A 459 -24.22 25.79 -17.90
N ASP A 460 -24.45 25.46 -16.62
CA ASP A 460 -25.31 26.22 -15.72
C ASP A 460 -24.48 27.25 -14.93
N PRO A 461 -24.69 28.57 -15.14
CA PRO A 461 -23.92 29.60 -14.43
C PRO A 461 -24.02 29.52 -12.91
N GLY A 462 -25.18 29.13 -12.36
CA GLY A 462 -25.37 29.02 -10.91
C GLY A 462 -24.58 27.86 -10.31
N ARG A 463 -24.52 26.71 -11.00
CA ARG A 463 -23.71 25.57 -10.58
C ARG A 463 -22.21 25.87 -10.69
N ARG A 464 -21.78 26.47 -11.79
CA ARG A 464 -20.39 26.93 -11.97
C ARG A 464 -19.96 27.88 -10.86
N ASP A 465 -20.74 28.92 -10.61
CA ASP A 465 -20.40 29.94 -9.61
C ASP A 465 -20.40 29.34 -8.19
N ARG A 466 -21.29 28.37 -7.91
CA ARG A 466 -21.26 27.60 -6.66
C ARG A 466 -19.99 26.76 -6.51
N ALA A 467 -19.56 26.06 -7.56
CA ALA A 467 -18.32 25.28 -7.54
C ALA A 467 -17.10 26.17 -7.31
N ALA A 468 -17.03 27.30 -8.02
CA ALA A 468 -15.97 28.30 -7.82
C ALA A 468 -15.95 28.89 -6.40
N ALA A 469 -17.13 29.20 -5.84
CA ALA A 469 -17.24 29.69 -4.47
C ALA A 469 -16.81 28.64 -3.43
N ALA A 470 -17.18 27.37 -3.64
CA ALA A 470 -16.79 26.28 -2.75
C ALA A 470 -15.27 26.06 -2.76
N LEU A 471 -14.64 26.05 -3.94
CA LEU A 471 -13.17 25.98 -4.09
C LEU A 471 -12.48 27.20 -3.47
N SER A 472 -13.02 28.40 -3.68
CA SER A 472 -12.47 29.62 -3.06
C SER A 472 -12.53 29.54 -1.53
N ARG A 473 -13.63 29.03 -0.97
CA ARG A 473 -13.75 28.81 0.47
C ARG A 473 -12.72 27.79 0.96
N LEU A 474 -12.55 26.67 0.25
CA LEU A 474 -11.56 25.65 0.61
C LEU A 474 -10.14 26.25 0.69
N VAL A 475 -9.75 27.09 -0.27
CA VAL A 475 -8.44 27.78 -0.28
C VAL A 475 -8.31 28.75 0.91
N VAL A 476 -9.35 29.53 1.22
CA VAL A 476 -9.36 30.45 2.37
C VAL A 476 -9.23 29.67 3.67
N ASP A 477 -10.04 28.64 3.85
CA ASP A 477 -10.06 27.81 5.05
C ASP A 477 -8.70 27.09 5.22
N ALA A 478 -8.10 26.61 4.12
CA ALA A 478 -6.79 25.96 4.12
C ALA A 478 -5.65 26.90 4.55
N ARG A 479 -5.75 28.21 4.26
CA ARG A 479 -4.79 29.22 4.74
C ARG A 479 -5.01 29.63 6.19
N SER A 480 -6.20 29.36 6.73
CA SER A 480 -6.55 29.63 8.13
C SER A 480 -6.30 28.39 9.00
N GLY A 481 -6.77 28.38 10.25
CA GLY A 481 -6.78 27.21 11.14
C GLY A 481 -8.13 26.52 11.27
N VAL A 482 -9.14 26.88 10.47
CA VAL A 482 -10.47 26.25 10.57
C VAL A 482 -10.46 24.84 9.99
N ASN A 483 -11.38 24.01 10.48
CA ASN A 483 -11.55 22.64 10.03
C ASN A 483 -11.97 22.58 8.55
N LEU A 484 -11.29 21.74 7.75
CA LEU A 484 -11.51 21.66 6.30
C LEU A 484 -12.62 20.70 5.84
N MET A 485 -13.18 19.86 6.72
CA MET A 485 -14.29 18.97 6.36
C MET A 485 -15.53 19.73 5.86
N PRO A 486 -16.02 20.79 6.53
CA PRO A 486 -17.16 21.57 6.05
C PRO A 486 -16.97 22.20 4.66
N ALA A 487 -15.75 22.67 4.34
CA ALA A 487 -15.46 23.21 3.00
C ALA A 487 -15.41 22.10 1.94
N SER A 488 -14.86 20.93 2.32
CA SER A 488 -14.80 19.75 1.45
C SER A 488 -16.20 19.19 1.12
N LEU A 489 -17.12 19.18 2.09
CA LEU A 489 -18.52 18.82 1.88
C LEU A 489 -19.23 19.77 0.90
N GLU A 490 -18.99 21.08 1.02
CA GLU A 490 -19.55 22.05 0.05
C GLU A 490 -18.97 21.86 -1.35
N CYS A 491 -17.68 21.53 -1.48
CA CYS A 491 -17.09 21.18 -2.77
C CYS A 491 -17.77 19.94 -3.37
N ALA A 492 -17.97 18.89 -2.58
CA ALA A 492 -18.65 17.66 -3.00
C ALA A 492 -20.08 17.95 -3.50
N ARG A 493 -20.87 18.71 -2.73
CA ARG A 493 -22.24 19.11 -3.10
C ARG A 493 -22.29 20.02 -4.34
N ALA A 494 -21.25 20.81 -4.58
CA ALA A 494 -21.14 21.67 -5.75
C ALA A 494 -20.67 20.94 -7.02
N GLY A 495 -20.35 19.64 -6.94
CA GLY A 495 -19.88 18.87 -8.09
C GLY A 495 -18.43 19.17 -8.48
N VAL A 496 -17.61 19.62 -7.53
CA VAL A 496 -16.15 19.75 -7.69
C VAL A 496 -15.53 18.37 -7.91
N THR A 497 -14.50 18.29 -8.74
CA THR A 497 -13.76 17.04 -9.00
C THR A 497 -12.63 16.79 -8.00
N THR A 498 -12.14 15.56 -7.95
CA THR A 498 -10.99 15.13 -7.15
C THR A 498 -9.74 15.95 -7.54
N GLY A 499 -9.50 16.17 -8.82
CA GLY A 499 -8.42 17.01 -9.31
C GLY A 499 -8.58 18.48 -8.95
N GLU A 500 -9.79 19.05 -9.03
CA GLU A 500 -10.06 20.45 -8.65
C GLU A 500 -9.90 20.68 -7.13
N TRP A 501 -10.46 19.79 -6.29
CA TRP A 501 -10.31 19.85 -4.83
C TRP A 501 -8.84 19.75 -4.42
N THR A 502 -8.12 18.77 -4.99
CA THR A 502 -6.70 18.60 -4.72
C THR A 502 -5.88 19.77 -5.23
N GLY A 503 -6.17 20.26 -6.44
CA GLY A 503 -5.50 21.40 -7.05
C GLY A 503 -5.61 22.68 -6.22
N ALA A 504 -6.79 22.94 -5.65
CA ALA A 504 -7.00 24.02 -4.71
C ALA A 504 -6.09 23.90 -3.48
N LEU A 505 -6.00 22.71 -2.87
CA LEU A 505 -5.10 22.49 -1.73
C LEU A 505 -3.61 22.53 -2.11
N ARG A 506 -3.23 22.01 -3.29
CA ARG A 506 -1.86 22.12 -3.83
C ARG A 506 -1.42 23.58 -3.94
N SER A 507 -2.33 24.49 -4.30
CA SER A 507 -2.03 25.94 -4.37
C SER A 507 -1.70 26.59 -3.02
N VAL A 508 -2.03 25.94 -1.90
CA VAL A 508 -1.79 26.45 -0.53
C VAL A 508 -0.67 25.67 0.15
N PHE A 509 -0.71 24.34 0.07
CA PHE A 509 0.20 23.46 0.79
C PHE A 509 1.44 23.05 0.00
N GLY A 510 1.42 23.23 -1.32
CA GLY A 510 2.45 22.72 -2.23
C GLY A 510 2.42 21.20 -2.38
N GLU A 511 3.48 20.65 -2.95
CA GLU A 511 3.70 19.21 -3.11
C GLU A 511 4.93 18.76 -2.33
N TYR A 512 4.98 17.49 -1.97
CA TYR A 512 6.11 16.89 -1.28
C TYR A 512 6.83 15.86 -2.16
N ARG A 513 8.17 15.80 -2.02
CA ARG A 513 9.00 14.72 -2.54
C ARG A 513 9.76 14.10 -1.36
N ALA A 514 9.46 12.85 -1.04
CA ALA A 514 10.09 12.18 0.10
C ALA A 514 11.56 11.82 -0.20
N PRO A 515 12.42 11.76 0.84
CA PRO A 515 13.76 11.20 0.70
C PRO A 515 13.73 9.75 0.20
N THR A 516 14.66 9.38 -0.67
CA THR A 516 14.72 8.03 -1.25
C THR A 516 15.26 6.96 -0.29
N GLY A 517 15.92 7.35 0.80
CA GLY A 517 16.53 6.43 1.79
C GLY A 517 17.78 5.68 1.30
N VAL A 518 18.10 5.78 0.00
CA VAL A 518 19.22 5.07 -0.65
C VAL A 518 20.57 5.72 -0.33
N SER A 519 20.63 6.99 0.11
CA SER A 519 21.90 7.70 0.37
C SER A 519 22.65 7.22 1.63
N GLY A 520 21.95 6.65 2.61
CA GLY A 520 22.52 6.23 3.89
C GLY A 520 22.99 4.78 3.97
N SER A 521 22.67 3.94 2.98
CA SER A 521 22.91 2.49 3.03
C SER A 521 24.32 2.08 2.61
N VAL A 522 25.35 2.81 3.08
CA VAL A 522 26.75 2.46 2.80
C VAL A 522 27.23 1.46 3.85
N GLY A 523 27.51 0.23 3.44
CA GLY A 523 28.51 -0.60 4.12
C GLY A 523 28.04 -1.70 5.06
N ALA A 524 27.05 -2.53 4.66
CA ALA A 524 26.86 -3.86 5.28
C ALA A 524 27.38 -5.02 4.40
N ALA A 525 28.04 -4.74 3.28
CA ALA A 525 28.67 -5.76 2.43
C ALA A 525 30.14 -5.99 2.84
N SER A 526 30.38 -6.46 4.07
CA SER A 526 31.70 -6.98 4.47
C SER A 526 31.77 -8.52 4.42
N ALA A 527 30.79 -9.20 3.83
CA ALA A 527 30.68 -10.67 3.94
C ALA A 527 30.27 -11.45 2.67
N GLU A 528 30.14 -10.84 1.48
CA GLU A 528 29.99 -11.59 0.21
C GLU A 528 31.32 -11.58 -0.57
N ALA A 529 32.31 -12.29 -0.05
CA ALA A 529 33.60 -12.49 -0.71
C ALA A 529 33.45 -13.56 -1.80
N GLY A 530 32.96 -13.18 -2.98
CA GLY A 530 32.87 -14.08 -4.14
C GLY A 530 32.16 -13.45 -5.32
N GLU A 531 30.86 -13.66 -5.44
CA GLU A 531 30.07 -13.26 -6.61
C GLU A 531 30.03 -11.75 -6.83
N LEU A 532 29.77 -10.96 -5.78
CA LEU A 532 29.76 -9.50 -5.89
C LEU A 532 31.14 -8.94 -6.29
N ALA A 533 32.23 -9.59 -5.89
CA ALA A 533 33.58 -9.19 -6.29
C ALA A 533 33.81 -9.39 -7.79
N VAL A 534 33.27 -10.47 -8.38
CA VAL A 534 33.30 -10.70 -9.83
C VAL A 534 32.53 -9.60 -10.56
N VAL A 535 31.33 -9.24 -10.08
CA VAL A 535 30.52 -8.18 -10.68
C VAL A 535 31.23 -6.82 -10.57
N ARG A 536 31.82 -6.50 -9.41
CA ARG A 536 32.61 -5.26 -9.22
C ARG A 536 33.74 -5.13 -10.22
N GLU A 537 34.46 -6.21 -10.45
CA GLU A 537 35.54 -6.24 -11.42
C GLU A 537 35.02 -6.05 -12.86
N ALA A 538 33.90 -6.68 -13.20
CA ALA A 538 33.24 -6.51 -14.50
C ALA A 538 32.79 -5.05 -14.75
N VAL A 539 32.21 -4.40 -13.73
CA VAL A 539 31.81 -2.98 -13.78
C VAL A 539 33.03 -2.09 -13.95
N ARG A 540 34.08 -2.29 -13.14
CA ARG A 540 35.33 -1.51 -13.19
C ARG A 540 35.98 -1.62 -14.57
N ARG A 541 36.19 -2.84 -15.06
CA ARG A 541 36.84 -3.08 -16.35
C ARG A 541 36.06 -2.47 -17.52
N THR A 542 34.74 -2.60 -17.51
CA THR A 542 33.90 -2.01 -18.56
C THR A 542 33.95 -0.49 -18.52
N GLY A 543 33.92 0.11 -17.32
CA GLY A 543 34.12 1.55 -17.18
C GLY A 543 35.50 2.03 -17.66
N GLU A 544 36.56 1.26 -17.44
CA GLU A 544 37.90 1.58 -17.96
C GLU A 544 37.98 1.49 -19.49
N GLU A 545 37.33 0.50 -20.10
CA GLU A 545 37.26 0.34 -21.56
C GLU A 545 36.45 1.48 -22.22
N LEU A 546 35.43 2.03 -21.53
CA LEU A 546 34.63 3.17 -22.00
C LEU A 546 35.21 4.54 -21.58
N GLY A 547 36.16 4.57 -20.64
CA GLY A 547 36.84 5.80 -20.20
C GLY A 547 36.15 6.58 -19.07
N HIS A 548 35.07 6.06 -18.50
CA HIS A 548 34.33 6.66 -17.38
C HIS A 548 33.60 5.62 -16.55
N ARG A 549 33.14 6.00 -15.34
CA ARG A 549 32.31 5.13 -14.51
C ARG A 549 30.98 4.83 -15.21
N LEU A 550 30.51 3.59 -15.07
CA LEU A 550 29.20 3.19 -15.60
C LEU A 550 28.09 3.86 -14.79
N ARG A 551 27.24 4.62 -15.49
CA ARG A 551 26.10 5.33 -14.92
C ARG A 551 24.80 4.63 -15.24
N VAL A 552 23.98 4.38 -14.22
CA VAL A 552 22.65 3.77 -14.36
C VAL A 552 21.59 4.70 -13.81
N LEU A 553 20.60 5.05 -14.63
CA LEU A 553 19.39 5.72 -14.19
C LEU A 553 18.36 4.68 -13.77
N VAL A 554 18.00 4.65 -12.49
CA VAL A 554 16.84 3.89 -12.01
C VAL A 554 15.66 4.84 -11.94
N ALA A 555 14.60 4.57 -12.71
CA ALA A 555 13.47 5.46 -12.86
C ALA A 555 12.11 4.77 -12.61
N LYS A 556 11.17 5.56 -12.08
CA LYS A 556 9.82 5.14 -11.69
C LYS A 556 8.80 6.08 -12.35
N PRO A 557 8.31 5.74 -13.56
CA PRO A 557 7.38 6.59 -14.28
C PRO A 557 5.96 6.51 -13.71
N GLY A 558 5.14 7.51 -14.01
CA GLY A 558 3.70 7.49 -13.74
C GLY A 558 3.38 7.69 -12.26
N LEU A 559 2.27 7.13 -11.77
CA LEU A 559 1.86 7.29 -10.36
C LEU A 559 2.29 6.13 -9.45
N ASP A 560 3.03 5.17 -9.98
CA ASP A 560 3.44 3.98 -9.26
C ASP A 560 4.40 4.29 -8.09
N GLY A 561 3.86 4.13 -6.87
CA GLY A 561 4.58 4.35 -5.62
C GLY A 561 5.43 3.17 -5.15
N HIS A 562 5.37 2.00 -5.81
CA HIS A 562 6.16 0.83 -5.39
C HIS A 562 7.64 1.04 -5.70
N SER A 563 8.41 1.41 -4.68
CA SER A 563 9.83 1.75 -4.80
C SER A 563 10.79 0.69 -4.28
N ASN A 564 10.33 -0.30 -3.49
CA ASN A 564 11.21 -1.28 -2.83
C ASN A 564 12.17 -1.99 -3.82
N GLY A 565 11.65 -2.49 -4.94
CA GLY A 565 12.48 -3.14 -5.96
C GLY A 565 13.51 -2.19 -6.59
N ALA A 566 13.08 -0.98 -6.94
CA ALA A 566 13.96 0.06 -7.48
C ALA A 566 15.05 0.47 -6.48
N GLU A 567 14.72 0.60 -5.20
CA GLU A 567 15.66 0.92 -4.13
C GLU A 567 16.68 -0.20 -3.93
N GLN A 568 16.26 -1.48 -3.94
CA GLN A 568 17.20 -2.61 -3.83
C GLN A 568 18.14 -2.70 -5.04
N ILE A 569 17.62 -2.47 -6.25
CA ILE A 569 18.45 -2.37 -7.46
C ILE A 569 19.44 -1.21 -7.35
N ALA A 570 18.99 -0.04 -6.89
CA ALA A 570 19.85 1.13 -6.73
C ALA A 570 20.96 0.89 -5.68
N VAL A 571 20.63 0.27 -4.54
CA VAL A 571 21.62 -0.09 -3.50
C VAL A 571 22.60 -1.12 -4.04
N ARG A 572 22.14 -2.22 -4.64
CA ARG A 572 23.03 -3.26 -5.16
C ARG A 572 23.89 -2.76 -6.33
N ALA A 573 23.35 -1.93 -7.22
CA ALA A 573 24.13 -1.34 -8.31
C ALA A 573 25.27 -0.46 -7.76
N ARG A 574 25.01 0.33 -6.71
CA ARG A 574 26.07 1.08 -6.04
C ARG A 574 27.10 0.15 -5.40
N ASP A 575 26.66 -0.90 -4.72
CA ASP A 575 27.56 -1.89 -4.12
C ASP A 575 28.39 -2.62 -5.18
N ALA A 576 27.87 -2.82 -6.39
CA ALA A 576 28.58 -3.37 -7.55
C ALA A 576 29.54 -2.37 -8.22
N GLY A 577 29.51 -1.08 -7.85
CA GLY A 577 30.43 -0.05 -8.33
C GLY A 577 29.89 0.87 -9.42
N PHE A 578 28.60 0.78 -9.76
CA PHE A 578 27.94 1.73 -10.66
C PHE A 578 27.77 3.10 -9.98
N GLU A 579 27.79 4.15 -10.78
CA GLU A 579 27.25 5.46 -10.41
C GLU A 579 25.73 5.43 -10.65
N VAL A 580 24.94 5.58 -9.58
CA VAL A 580 23.48 5.35 -9.64
C VAL A 580 22.74 6.66 -9.48
N ILE A 581 21.92 6.99 -10.48
CA ILE A 581 20.99 8.11 -10.48
C ILE A 581 19.61 7.57 -10.11
N TYR A 582 19.07 8.00 -8.97
CA TYR A 582 17.72 7.63 -8.52
C TYR A 582 17.01 8.86 -7.95
N GLN A 583 16.02 9.37 -8.68
CA GLN A 583 15.27 10.58 -8.35
C GLN A 583 13.98 10.31 -7.55
N GLY A 584 13.71 9.06 -7.21
CA GLY A 584 12.49 8.64 -6.50
C GLY A 584 11.34 8.28 -7.43
N ILE A 585 10.11 8.44 -6.93
CA ILE A 585 8.87 8.05 -7.60
C ILE A 585 8.20 9.25 -8.30
N ARG A 586 7.24 8.93 -9.18
CA ARG A 586 6.35 9.90 -9.84
C ARG A 586 7.02 10.85 -10.81
N LEU A 587 7.88 10.27 -11.65
CA LEU A 587 8.51 10.98 -12.75
C LEU A 587 7.64 10.87 -14.01
N THR A 588 7.54 11.95 -14.77
CA THR A 588 6.98 11.88 -16.13
C THR A 588 8.00 11.22 -17.07
N PRO A 589 7.56 10.60 -18.19
CA PRO A 589 8.47 10.16 -19.25
C PRO A 589 9.47 11.25 -19.67
N GLU A 590 8.99 12.49 -19.84
CA GLU A 590 9.83 13.65 -20.17
C GLU A 590 10.92 13.92 -19.11
N GLN A 591 10.60 13.85 -17.82
CA GLN A 591 11.58 14.04 -16.75
C GLN A 591 12.64 12.94 -16.75
N ILE A 592 12.26 11.69 -17.05
CA ILE A 592 13.18 10.56 -17.14
C ILE A 592 14.15 10.75 -18.31
N VAL A 593 13.63 11.13 -19.48
CA VAL A 593 14.45 11.45 -20.66
C VAL A 593 15.40 12.61 -20.35
N GLY A 594 14.89 13.69 -19.74
CA GLY A 594 15.71 14.82 -19.33
C GLY A 594 16.84 14.44 -18.37
N ALA A 595 16.57 13.56 -17.40
CA ALA A 595 17.59 13.05 -16.48
C ALA A 595 18.62 12.16 -17.21
N ALA A 596 18.19 11.30 -18.13
CA ALA A 596 19.09 10.45 -18.91
C ALA A 596 20.08 11.30 -19.75
N VAL A 597 19.59 12.38 -20.37
CA VAL A 597 20.41 13.35 -21.12
C VAL A 597 21.37 14.10 -20.19
N ALA A 598 20.87 14.63 -19.08
CA ALA A 598 21.66 15.48 -18.19
C ALA A 598 22.80 14.72 -17.50
N GLU A 599 22.58 13.44 -17.20
CA GLU A 599 23.51 12.61 -16.43
C GLU A 599 24.40 11.71 -17.32
N ASP A 600 24.19 11.71 -18.64
CA ASP A 600 24.97 10.95 -19.63
C ASP A 600 25.08 9.47 -19.22
N VAL A 601 23.90 8.83 -19.14
CA VAL A 601 23.75 7.48 -18.57
C VAL A 601 24.01 6.39 -19.59
N HIS A 602 24.52 5.24 -19.13
CA HIS A 602 24.83 4.09 -19.97
C HIS A 602 23.67 3.08 -20.04
N LEU A 603 22.70 3.22 -19.14
CA LEU A 603 21.59 2.29 -19.00
C LEU A 603 20.43 3.02 -18.31
N VAL A 604 19.23 2.90 -18.87
CA VAL A 604 18.00 3.35 -18.23
C VAL A 604 17.23 2.13 -17.74
N GLY A 605 17.11 2.01 -16.41
CA GLY A 605 16.32 0.99 -15.74
C GLY A 605 14.96 1.51 -15.30
N ILE A 606 13.90 1.07 -15.98
CA ILE A 606 12.52 1.44 -15.68
C ILE A 606 11.91 0.40 -14.74
N SER A 607 11.47 0.81 -13.56
CA SER A 607 10.73 -0.06 -12.64
C SER A 607 9.24 0.28 -12.69
N ILE A 608 8.35 -0.67 -13.00
CA ILE A 608 6.89 -0.47 -13.04
C ILE A 608 6.16 -1.71 -12.49
N LEU A 609 5.29 -1.51 -11.50
CA LEU A 609 4.50 -2.54 -10.84
C LEU A 609 2.99 -2.28 -10.93
N SER A 610 2.57 -1.12 -11.45
CA SER A 610 1.16 -0.74 -11.59
C SER A 610 0.46 -1.30 -12.84
N GLY A 611 1.22 -1.94 -13.74
CA GLY A 611 0.72 -2.44 -15.02
C GLY A 611 0.61 -1.38 -16.12
N SER A 612 1.23 -0.21 -15.94
CA SER A 612 1.27 0.90 -16.92
C SER A 612 2.44 0.83 -17.91
N HIS A 613 3.15 -0.31 -17.95
CA HIS A 613 4.36 -0.48 -18.76
C HIS A 613 4.10 -0.37 -20.26
N MET A 614 2.95 -0.81 -20.75
CA MET A 614 2.63 -0.73 -22.18
C MET A 614 2.26 0.68 -22.64
N GLU A 615 1.94 1.60 -21.73
CA GLU A 615 1.64 2.99 -22.04
C GLU A 615 2.86 3.90 -21.81
N LEU A 616 3.61 3.69 -20.74
CA LEU A 616 4.69 4.60 -20.33
C LEU A 616 6.05 4.26 -20.94
N VAL A 617 6.39 2.97 -21.10
CA VAL A 617 7.70 2.58 -21.66
C VAL A 617 7.86 3.01 -23.12
N PRO A 618 6.86 2.85 -24.01
CA PRO A 618 6.99 3.32 -25.39
C PRO A 618 7.24 4.84 -25.47
N GLU A 619 6.57 5.63 -24.62
CA GLU A 619 6.75 7.08 -24.57
C GLU A 619 8.18 7.47 -24.14
N ILE A 620 8.75 6.74 -23.16
CA ILE A 620 10.15 6.94 -22.73
C ILE A 620 11.12 6.57 -23.86
N LEU A 621 10.90 5.42 -24.53
CA LEU A 621 11.73 5.00 -25.65
C LEU A 621 11.72 6.07 -26.74
N ASP A 622 10.54 6.49 -27.21
CA ASP A 622 10.41 7.51 -28.24
C ASP A 622 11.03 8.85 -27.83
N GLY A 623 10.90 9.23 -26.56
CA GLY A 623 11.55 10.42 -26.00
C GLY A 623 13.08 10.35 -26.00
N LEU A 624 13.66 9.19 -25.62
CA LEU A 624 15.11 8.97 -25.69
C LEU A 624 15.61 9.04 -27.13
N ARG A 625 14.89 8.43 -28.08
CA ARG A 625 15.22 8.52 -29.52
C ARG A 625 15.20 9.96 -30.03
N ALA A 626 14.14 10.70 -29.69
CA ALA A 626 14.02 12.10 -30.06
C ALA A 626 15.12 12.99 -29.45
N ALA A 627 15.66 12.59 -28.29
CA ALA A 627 16.79 13.25 -27.63
C ALA A 627 18.17 12.79 -28.14
N GLY A 628 18.23 11.84 -29.08
CA GLY A 628 19.48 11.32 -29.65
C GLY A 628 20.20 10.29 -28.80
N LEU A 629 19.51 9.63 -27.85
CA LEU A 629 20.01 8.55 -27.00
C LEU A 629 19.53 7.17 -27.49
N ASP A 630 19.52 6.96 -28.81
CA ASP A 630 19.12 5.69 -29.45
C ASP A 630 20.03 4.51 -29.07
N ASP A 631 21.26 4.81 -28.66
CA ASP A 631 22.31 3.88 -28.27
C ASP A 631 22.26 3.50 -26.79
N VAL A 632 21.52 4.22 -25.96
CA VAL A 632 21.39 3.91 -24.54
C VAL A 632 20.36 2.80 -24.34
N PRO A 633 20.76 1.61 -23.86
CA PRO A 633 19.83 0.51 -23.65
C PRO A 633 18.82 0.83 -22.54
N VAL A 634 17.57 0.43 -22.78
CA VAL A 634 16.49 0.50 -21.79
C VAL A 634 16.15 -0.91 -21.32
N ILE A 635 16.11 -1.11 -20.00
CA ILE A 635 15.60 -2.33 -19.37
C ILE A 635 14.36 -2.02 -18.56
N VAL A 636 13.49 -3.01 -18.40
CA VAL A 636 12.24 -2.85 -17.63
C VAL A 636 12.16 -3.92 -16.55
N GLY A 637 11.82 -3.54 -15.33
CA GLY A 637 11.64 -4.45 -14.20
C GLY A 637 10.29 -4.27 -13.52
N GLY A 638 9.67 -5.38 -13.09
CA GLY A 638 8.45 -5.36 -12.27
C GLY A 638 7.48 -6.49 -12.59
N ILE A 639 6.19 -6.28 -12.32
CA ILE A 639 5.14 -7.29 -12.59
C ILE A 639 4.71 -7.15 -14.05
N ILE A 640 5.35 -7.92 -14.93
CA ILE A 640 5.18 -7.80 -16.39
C ILE A 640 4.81 -9.19 -16.94
N PRO A 641 3.60 -9.36 -17.50
CA PRO A 641 3.22 -10.62 -18.15
C PRO A 641 4.15 -10.97 -19.32
N GLU A 642 4.37 -12.27 -19.57
CA GLU A 642 5.31 -12.71 -20.62
C GLU A 642 4.94 -12.18 -22.02
N ALA A 643 3.64 -12.09 -22.34
CA ALA A 643 3.18 -11.54 -23.61
C ALA A 643 3.62 -10.07 -23.79
N ASP A 644 3.53 -9.27 -22.73
CA ASP A 644 3.95 -7.87 -22.72
C ASP A 644 5.47 -7.76 -22.74
N ALA A 645 6.19 -8.65 -22.04
CA ALA A 645 7.65 -8.71 -22.09
C ALA A 645 8.16 -8.94 -23.53
N VAL A 646 7.52 -9.84 -24.28
CA VAL A 646 7.81 -10.06 -25.71
C VAL A 646 7.51 -8.81 -26.55
N ALA A 647 6.39 -8.13 -26.28
CA ALA A 647 6.03 -6.90 -26.98
C ALA A 647 7.03 -5.76 -26.71
N LEU A 648 7.40 -5.55 -25.45
CA LEU A 648 8.39 -4.55 -25.04
C LEU A 648 9.75 -4.77 -25.70
N ARG A 649 10.23 -6.02 -25.78
CA ARG A 649 11.49 -6.35 -26.47
C ARG A 649 11.43 -5.98 -27.96
N ARG A 650 10.28 -6.20 -28.63
CA ARG A 650 10.08 -5.79 -30.03
C ARG A 650 10.08 -4.27 -30.21
N LEU A 651 9.69 -3.52 -29.19
CA LEU A 651 9.70 -2.05 -29.19
C LEU A 651 11.09 -1.45 -28.94
N GLY A 652 12.08 -2.27 -28.54
CA GLY A 652 13.45 -1.83 -28.31
C GLY A 652 13.92 -1.92 -26.86
N VAL A 653 13.14 -2.51 -25.95
CA VAL A 653 13.61 -2.84 -24.61
C VAL A 653 14.67 -3.95 -24.70
N ALA A 654 15.86 -3.71 -24.15
CA ALA A 654 16.97 -4.65 -24.17
C ALA A 654 16.67 -5.91 -23.35
N GLU A 655 16.06 -5.73 -22.17
CA GLU A 655 15.74 -6.84 -21.27
C GLU A 655 14.58 -6.53 -20.33
N VAL A 656 13.84 -7.58 -19.94
CA VAL A 656 12.72 -7.51 -19.00
C VAL A 656 13.01 -8.41 -17.81
N PHE A 657 12.96 -7.85 -16.60
CA PHE A 657 13.15 -8.54 -15.32
C PHE A 657 11.82 -8.65 -14.57
N THR A 658 11.49 -9.85 -14.10
CA THR A 658 10.23 -10.19 -13.42
C THR A 658 10.50 -10.63 -11.97
N PRO A 659 9.48 -10.89 -11.13
CA PRO A 659 9.70 -11.42 -9.78
C PRO A 659 10.48 -12.75 -9.72
N LYS A 660 10.58 -13.49 -10.84
CA LYS A 660 11.43 -14.68 -10.98
C LYS A 660 12.92 -14.35 -10.99
N ASP A 661 13.30 -13.17 -11.46
CA ASP A 661 14.67 -12.68 -11.46
C ASP A 661 15.00 -12.15 -10.06
N PHE A 662 15.29 -13.05 -9.11
CA PHE A 662 15.55 -12.67 -7.72
C PHE A 662 17.03 -12.49 -7.39
N GLY A 663 17.96 -13.00 -8.20
CA GLY A 663 19.40 -12.90 -7.96
C GLY A 663 19.96 -11.51 -8.27
N LEU A 664 20.14 -10.66 -7.25
CA LEU A 664 20.56 -9.28 -7.48
C LEU A 664 21.97 -9.17 -8.13
N ASN A 665 22.91 -10.04 -7.74
CA ASN A 665 24.25 -10.07 -8.34
C ASN A 665 24.20 -10.47 -9.82
N GLU A 666 23.34 -11.43 -10.18
CA GLU A 666 23.12 -11.85 -11.57
C GLU A 666 22.53 -10.71 -12.41
N ILE A 667 21.53 -10.00 -11.88
CA ILE A 667 20.95 -8.82 -12.53
C ILE A 667 22.03 -7.77 -12.80
N MET A 668 22.89 -7.46 -11.82
CA MET A 668 23.98 -6.50 -12.02
C MET A 668 24.99 -6.97 -13.08
N ALA A 669 25.29 -8.27 -13.14
CA ALA A 669 26.15 -8.83 -14.18
C ALA A 669 25.52 -8.69 -15.58
N ARG A 670 24.20 -8.92 -15.69
CA ARG A 670 23.43 -8.71 -16.93
C ARG A 670 23.43 -7.25 -17.36
N PHE A 671 23.34 -6.30 -16.42
CA PHE A 671 23.46 -4.86 -16.74
C PHE A 671 24.80 -4.56 -17.43
N VAL A 672 25.91 -5.08 -16.91
CA VAL A 672 27.23 -4.93 -17.56
C VAL A 672 27.21 -5.53 -18.96
N GLY A 673 26.66 -6.74 -19.12
CA GLY A 673 26.56 -7.39 -20.44
C GLY A 673 25.77 -6.57 -21.46
N ILE A 674 24.65 -6.00 -21.06
CA ILE A 674 23.78 -5.15 -21.90
C ILE A 674 24.52 -3.86 -22.31
N ILE A 675 25.17 -3.18 -21.36
CA ILE A 675 25.96 -1.97 -21.63
C ILE A 675 27.09 -2.29 -22.62
N ARG A 676 27.81 -3.40 -22.42
CA ARG A 676 28.89 -3.81 -23.33
C ARG A 676 28.38 -4.07 -24.74
N ALA A 677 27.24 -4.76 -24.87
CA ALA A 677 26.63 -5.02 -26.17
C ALA A 677 26.20 -3.73 -26.88
N ALA A 678 25.66 -2.75 -26.16
CA ALA A 678 25.26 -1.46 -26.72
C ALA A 678 26.45 -0.62 -27.23
N HIS A 679 27.65 -0.83 -26.68
CA HIS A 679 28.88 -0.15 -27.07
C HIS A 679 29.85 -1.04 -27.89
N ASP A 680 29.37 -2.12 -28.51
CA ASP A 680 30.16 -3.05 -29.33
C ASP A 680 31.41 -3.63 -28.62
N LEU A 681 31.38 -3.72 -27.29
CA LEU A 681 32.45 -4.34 -26.50
C LEU A 681 32.25 -5.86 -26.41
N PRO A 682 33.32 -6.67 -26.50
CA PRO A 682 33.20 -8.11 -26.42
C PRO A 682 32.68 -8.54 -25.04
N PRO A 683 31.90 -9.62 -24.92
CA PRO A 683 31.45 -10.12 -23.62
C PRO A 683 32.64 -10.48 -22.73
N LEU A 684 32.51 -10.22 -21.42
CA LEU A 684 33.50 -10.67 -20.45
C LEU A 684 33.39 -12.19 -20.28
N ALA A 685 34.53 -12.88 -20.18
CA ALA A 685 34.54 -14.31 -19.95
C ALA A 685 33.81 -14.64 -18.64
N ALA A 686 32.90 -15.63 -18.68
CA ALA A 686 32.24 -16.12 -17.48
C ALA A 686 33.30 -16.59 -16.47
N PRO A 687 33.17 -16.28 -15.17
CA PRO A 687 34.08 -16.82 -14.17
C PRO A 687 34.04 -18.36 -14.23
N ALA A 688 35.20 -18.99 -14.16
CA ALA A 688 35.28 -20.44 -14.02
C ALA A 688 34.61 -20.84 -12.71
N VAL A 689 33.38 -21.35 -12.79
CA VAL A 689 32.67 -21.90 -11.63
C VAL A 689 33.42 -23.16 -11.22
N THR A 690 34.26 -23.07 -10.21
CA THR A 690 34.79 -24.25 -9.52
C THR A 690 33.62 -24.86 -8.74
N SER A 691 33.06 -25.95 -9.25
CA SER A 691 32.13 -26.80 -8.51
C SER A 691 32.81 -27.27 -7.22
N ALA A 692 32.26 -26.89 -6.07
CA ALA A 692 32.55 -27.49 -4.78
C ALA A 692 31.24 -27.99 -4.16
#